data_AF-Q0BS91-F1
#
_entry.id   AF-Q0BS91-F1
#
_cell.length_a   1.000
_cell.length_b   1.000
_cell.length_c   1.000
_cell.angle_alpha   90.00
_cell.angle_beta   90.00
_cell.angle_gamma   90.00
#
_symmetry.space_group_name_H-M   'P 1'
#
loop_
_entity.id
_entity.type
_entity.pdbx_description
1 polymer ?
#
loop_
_entity_poly.entity_id
_entity_poly.type
_entity_poly.pdbx_seq_one_letter_code
_entity_poly.pdbx_strand_id
1 'polypeptide(L)'
;MTTTTTNSGTISTGIVTVSGSEIYTNTTTGLITVPVTGTEYGAGIINSGTILNNAASTGATTAVSLNDTGSVAGSATNIDNNQGALIQGTDYGLDIEAASSSLTLSITNQGTILGGAGDGSTNGVAIYGIANTTLVNNTGGVISGDDTGIRLGVPAANTSPVSYSITNYGTITGINNTGIDLASGGTVTNNHGAVIRGYWAGVAMVANSSHNSVTTGGTVITDGTIIGQNNIAIQLAAPVSMEPYSNQVQIGTDAVFEGIVDGGVPASSTVASSALVLMAATSSDTNKTGKLSGIGTEFVNFSALSLANGAGWIIDGGLDSISTVSLGAASELTLAGTGTLTSSQTIAFNNGGSRLRLGTGYALNAGNLQLGQGADTIQVADQSFNLTAGSGALTFIAGSGKSTITGGSGALTFTGGSGASTVTSGAGGGTLSGGSDGGNLLVAGGGNTQLRAAGNGDQLFGASHGSSTLIGAANGQVSLVGGTGTALIVAGSGGGAIYAGSGSSTVFGSNAGGLVGTGTGNSLLVNMGRSTIAGETGTSTIFGSQSGQNTVFGGTGAMQLAETGGSNLVMGGGGAMTLFGGVGNDTILTGQGGIMTAFLGGNQNLVGLGSANTTVVAGSGSDVFAVTAGAGGGTTTIYDFDPSKDKIGLFGYQPSEISQNVTNGSLQISLSDHTVITLSGVTNAQGSILAT
;
A
#
# COMPACT_ATOMS: atom_id res chain seq x y z
N MET A 1 39.16 17.14 79.05
CA MET A 1 40.13 18.25 79.01
C MET A 1 40.37 18.56 77.54
N THR A 2 39.59 19.51 76.98
CA THR A 2 40.03 20.89 76.61
C THR A 2 41.07 20.86 75.48
N THR A 3 40.83 21.36 74.27
CA THR A 3 40.14 22.60 73.88
C THR A 3 39.61 22.59 72.44
N THR A 4 38.52 23.32 72.24
CA THR A 4 38.00 23.90 71.00
C THR A 4 39.02 24.81 70.30
N THR A 5 39.11 24.71 68.97
CA THR A 5 39.35 25.87 68.08
C THR A 5 38.58 25.67 66.77
N THR A 6 37.53 26.45 66.59
CA THR A 6 37.02 26.87 65.27
C THR A 6 38.11 27.66 64.56
N ASN A 7 38.43 27.29 63.32
CA ASN A 7 39.12 28.19 62.40
C ASN A 7 38.41 28.20 61.05
N SER A 8 37.63 29.24 60.83
CA SER A 8 37.28 29.79 59.54
C SER A 8 38.55 30.42 58.95
N GLY A 9 39.16 29.79 57.95
CA GLY A 9 40.33 30.32 57.28
C GLY A 9 40.68 29.53 56.02
N THR A 10 40.74 30.24 54.90
CA THR A 10 41.25 29.77 53.61
C THR A 10 42.70 29.31 53.79
N ILE A 11 42.97 28.00 53.59
CA ILE A 11 44.35 27.48 53.60
C ILE A 11 44.84 27.36 52.16
N SER A 12 45.71 28.29 51.80
CA SER A 12 46.63 28.24 50.67
C SER A 12 47.79 27.30 51.02
N THR A 13 48.12 26.37 50.10
CA THR A 13 49.38 25.61 49.99
C THR A 13 49.85 24.82 51.23
N GLY A 14 49.72 23.48 51.18
CA GLY A 14 50.36 22.56 52.13
C GLY A 14 50.22 21.09 51.73
N ILE A 15 51.33 20.34 51.81
CA ILE A 15 51.42 18.89 51.56
C ILE A 15 50.63 18.14 52.64
N VAL A 16 49.85 17.13 52.24
CA VAL A 16 49.09 16.24 53.13
C VAL A 16 49.45 14.79 52.82
N THR A 17 49.93 14.07 53.85
CA THR A 17 50.10 12.61 53.83
C THR A 17 48.93 11.99 54.57
N VAL A 18 48.23 11.02 53.97
CA VAL A 18 47.18 10.23 54.66
C VAL A 18 47.32 8.75 54.34
N SER A 19 47.36 7.95 55.40
CA SER A 19 47.06 6.51 55.40
C SER A 19 45.54 6.33 55.35
N GLY A 20 45.04 5.60 54.35
CA GLY A 20 43.62 5.33 54.17
C GLY A 20 43.09 5.98 52.89
N SER A 21 42.55 5.13 52.02
CA SER A 21 42.21 5.39 50.62
C SER A 21 41.11 6.44 50.41
N GLU A 22 41.49 7.68 50.06
CA GLU A 22 40.70 8.63 49.27
C GLU A 22 41.67 9.53 48.47
N ILE A 23 41.52 9.63 47.14
CA ILE A 23 42.33 10.53 46.29
C ILE A 23 41.48 11.75 45.93
N TYR A 24 41.85 12.93 46.43
CA TYR A 24 41.32 14.23 46.00
C TYR A 24 42.46 15.10 45.45
N THR A 25 42.26 15.79 44.32
CA THR A 25 43.30 16.64 43.69
C THR A 25 43.01 18.15 43.67
N ASN A 26 44.11 18.88 43.55
CA ASN A 26 44.34 20.31 43.82
C ASN A 26 44.04 21.20 42.58
N THR A 27 43.37 22.34 42.80
CA THR A 27 42.66 23.17 41.80
C THR A 27 43.48 24.26 41.11
N THR A 28 44.76 24.07 40.76
CA THR A 28 45.43 25.16 40.00
C THR A 28 46.49 24.77 38.97
N THR A 29 47.22 23.67 39.11
CA THR A 29 48.14 23.17 38.07
C THR A 29 48.47 21.70 38.39
N GLY A 30 48.10 20.69 37.60
CA GLY A 30 48.46 19.32 38.03
C GLY A 30 48.14 18.17 37.07
N LEU A 31 49.18 17.69 36.39
CA LEU A 31 49.27 16.33 35.87
C LEU A 31 49.11 15.33 37.03
N ILE A 32 48.25 14.31 36.91
CA ILE A 32 48.16 13.23 37.91
C ILE A 32 48.86 12.00 37.32
N THR A 33 49.93 11.54 37.96
CA THR A 33 50.53 10.22 37.71
C THR A 33 50.18 9.32 38.88
N VAL A 34 49.39 8.27 38.66
CA VAL A 34 49.05 7.28 39.69
C VAL A 34 49.90 6.02 39.46
N PRO A 35 50.95 5.75 40.25
CA PRO A 35 51.57 4.43 40.25
C PRO A 35 50.70 3.49 41.09
N VAL A 36 50.12 2.46 40.48
CA VAL A 36 49.35 1.44 41.21
C VAL A 36 50.21 0.20 41.43
N THR A 37 50.74 0.04 42.64
CA THR A 37 51.18 -1.26 43.17
C THR A 37 50.58 -1.42 44.57
N GLY A 38 49.37 -1.96 44.67
CA GLY A 38 48.69 -2.23 45.94
C GLY A 38 47.25 -2.73 45.79
N THR A 39 46.82 -3.63 46.68
CA THR A 39 45.60 -4.47 46.60
C THR A 39 44.40 -3.97 47.41
N GLU A 40 44.10 -2.66 47.46
CA GLU A 40 42.88 -2.15 48.11
C GLU A 40 42.15 -1.09 47.26
N TYR A 41 40.85 -1.30 47.04
CA TYR A 41 39.98 -0.50 46.15
C TYR A 41 39.34 0.69 46.88
N GLY A 42 39.36 1.86 46.24
CA GLY A 42 38.58 3.04 46.62
C GLY A 42 38.02 3.74 45.37
N ALA A 43 36.85 4.37 45.49
CA ALA A 43 36.21 5.13 44.41
C ALA A 43 37.08 6.34 43.98
N GLY A 44 37.30 6.52 42.68
CA GLY A 44 38.13 7.60 42.13
C GLY A 44 37.29 8.64 41.38
N ILE A 45 37.28 9.88 41.87
CA ILE A 45 36.68 11.03 41.16
C ILE A 45 37.79 11.81 40.46
N ILE A 46 37.80 11.87 39.12
CA ILE A 46 38.77 12.68 38.35
C ILE A 46 38.13 14.03 38.06
N ASN A 47 38.33 15.01 38.95
CA ASN A 47 37.75 16.34 38.79
C ASN A 47 38.74 17.28 38.05
N SER A 48 38.44 17.59 36.79
CA SER A 48 39.14 18.57 35.93
C SER A 48 40.67 18.51 35.96
N GLY A 49 41.25 17.59 35.16
CA GLY A 49 42.71 17.47 34.95
C GLY A 49 43.06 16.56 33.77
N THR A 50 44.33 16.54 33.35
CA THR A 50 44.85 15.66 32.30
C THR A 50 45.67 14.53 32.94
N ILE A 51 45.28 13.27 32.71
CA ILE A 51 46.05 12.07 33.08
C ILE A 51 46.76 11.58 31.82
N LEU A 52 48.07 11.81 31.77
CA LEU A 52 48.97 11.33 30.70
C LEU A 52 49.90 10.28 31.29
N ASN A 53 49.81 9.03 30.84
CA ASN A 53 50.85 8.03 31.10
C ASN A 53 51.80 7.98 29.90
N ASN A 54 53.02 8.51 30.06
CA ASN A 54 54.07 8.44 29.05
C ASN A 54 55.23 7.58 29.58
N ALA A 55 55.01 6.27 29.70
CA ALA A 55 56.05 5.32 30.09
C ALA A 55 56.68 4.70 28.85
N ALA A 56 57.67 5.37 28.27
CA ALA A 56 58.57 4.78 27.29
C ALA A 56 59.59 3.82 27.96
N SER A 57 59.11 2.73 28.57
CA SER A 57 59.94 1.55 28.87
C SER A 57 59.07 0.40 29.40
N THR A 58 58.99 -0.66 28.59
CA THR A 58 58.70 -2.06 28.93
C THR A 58 58.13 -2.30 30.34
N GLY A 59 56.79 -2.34 30.45
CA GLY A 59 56.15 -3.12 31.52
C GLY A 59 54.81 -2.66 32.10
N ALA A 60 54.36 -1.41 31.90
CA ALA A 60 53.02 -0.99 32.36
C ALA A 60 52.43 0.12 31.47
N THR A 61 51.28 -0.16 30.84
CA THR A 61 50.86 0.46 29.57
C THR A 61 49.45 1.08 29.55
N THR A 62 48.77 1.17 30.70
CA THR A 62 47.40 1.71 30.84
C THR A 62 47.40 3.05 31.60
N ALA A 63 46.53 4.01 31.25
CA ALA A 63 46.41 5.28 31.99
C ALA A 63 45.65 5.17 33.33
N VAL A 64 44.62 4.33 33.38
CA VAL A 64 43.91 3.95 34.61
C VAL A 64 43.66 2.45 34.57
N SER A 65 44.26 1.70 35.51
CA SER A 65 44.08 0.25 35.65
C SER A 65 43.45 -0.10 37.00
N LEU A 66 42.46 -0.99 36.96
CA LEU A 66 41.82 -1.59 38.14
C LEU A 66 41.86 -3.12 37.97
N ASN A 67 42.78 -3.79 38.66
CA ASN A 67 42.94 -5.26 38.56
C ASN A 67 42.63 -5.92 39.90
N ASP A 68 41.61 -6.78 39.97
CA ASP A 68 41.31 -7.64 41.14
C ASP A 68 41.59 -9.11 40.88
N THR A 69 42.59 -9.64 41.58
CA THR A 69 42.97 -11.06 41.54
C THR A 69 42.42 -11.84 42.74
N GLY A 70 41.61 -11.20 43.61
CA GLY A 70 41.04 -11.77 44.83
C GLY A 70 39.52 -11.85 44.85
N SER A 71 39.00 -12.67 45.75
CA SER A 71 37.57 -12.78 46.08
C SER A 71 37.20 -11.66 47.07
N VAL A 72 36.85 -10.47 46.58
CA VAL A 72 36.33 -9.37 47.42
C VAL A 72 34.82 -9.23 47.26
N ALA A 73 34.12 -9.17 48.40
CA ALA A 73 32.69 -8.95 48.49
C ALA A 73 32.39 -7.46 48.82
N GLY A 74 31.71 -6.76 47.89
CA GLY A 74 31.21 -5.38 48.00
C GLY A 74 32.20 -4.29 47.53
N SER A 75 31.84 -3.14 46.97
CA SER A 75 30.57 -2.51 46.56
C SER A 75 30.89 -1.44 45.49
N ALA A 76 30.18 -1.42 44.36
CA ALA A 76 30.17 -0.40 43.28
C ALA A 76 31.42 0.51 43.07
N THR A 77 32.09 0.37 41.93
CA THR A 77 33.16 1.29 41.48
C THR A 77 32.60 2.33 40.50
N ASN A 78 32.85 3.62 40.73
CA ASN A 78 32.47 4.71 39.82
C ASN A 78 33.72 5.39 39.24
N ILE A 79 33.70 5.68 37.94
CA ILE A 79 34.71 6.48 37.23
C ILE A 79 34.00 7.64 36.54
N ASP A 80 34.28 8.87 36.96
CA ASP A 80 33.72 10.08 36.35
C ASP A 80 34.83 10.88 35.65
N ASN A 81 34.78 10.95 34.31
CA ASN A 81 35.67 11.77 33.49
C ASN A 81 34.97 13.07 33.09
N ASN A 82 35.25 14.17 33.80
CA ASN A 82 34.55 15.44 33.62
C ASN A 82 34.90 16.14 32.29
N GLN A 83 34.09 17.13 31.92
CA GLN A 83 34.29 17.91 30.70
C GLN A 83 35.70 18.53 30.64
N GLY A 84 36.37 18.35 29.49
CA GLY A 84 37.73 18.86 29.26
C GLY A 84 38.86 18.03 29.88
N ALA A 85 38.57 16.96 30.62
CA ALA A 85 39.58 16.03 31.09
C ALA A 85 40.00 15.06 29.96
N LEU A 86 41.29 14.69 29.94
CA LEU A 86 41.86 13.75 28.99
C LEU A 86 42.48 12.58 29.76
N ILE A 87 42.05 11.36 29.41
CA ILE A 87 42.61 10.09 29.86
C ILE A 87 43.26 9.44 28.65
N GLN A 88 44.58 9.26 28.66
CA GLN A 88 45.32 8.68 27.54
C GLN A 88 46.41 7.72 28.02
N GLY A 89 46.32 6.46 27.58
CA GLY A 89 47.34 5.43 27.83
C GLY A 89 48.09 5.04 26.55
N THR A 90 49.10 4.17 26.68
CA THR A 90 49.90 3.70 25.54
C THR A 90 49.30 2.46 24.87
N ASP A 91 48.61 1.60 25.65
CA ASP A 91 47.91 0.41 25.15
C ASP A 91 46.40 0.52 25.36
N TYR A 92 45.96 1.08 26.49
CA TYR A 92 44.54 1.28 26.78
C TYR A 92 44.31 2.62 27.48
N GLY A 93 43.22 3.32 27.11
CA GLY A 93 42.79 4.51 27.84
C GLY A 93 42.33 4.12 29.25
N LEU A 94 41.33 3.24 29.32
CA LEU A 94 40.91 2.54 30.55
C LEU A 94 41.05 1.02 30.35
N ASP A 95 41.66 0.32 31.30
CA ASP A 95 41.72 -1.14 31.33
C ASP A 95 41.29 -1.66 32.71
N ILE A 96 40.20 -2.42 32.76
CA ILE A 96 39.58 -2.85 34.01
C ILE A 96 39.36 -4.36 33.96
N GLU A 97 40.03 -5.09 34.85
CA GLU A 97 39.94 -6.55 34.92
C GLU A 97 39.58 -7.02 36.34
N ALA A 98 38.51 -7.80 36.49
CA ALA A 98 38.09 -8.32 37.79
C ALA A 98 37.86 -9.83 37.80
N ALA A 99 38.29 -10.52 38.86
CA ALA A 99 38.02 -11.94 39.07
C ALA A 99 36.61 -12.25 39.64
N SER A 100 35.86 -11.23 40.07
CA SER A 100 34.60 -11.36 40.84
C SER A 100 33.36 -10.90 40.04
N SER A 101 32.36 -11.78 39.94
CA SER A 101 31.07 -11.51 39.26
C SER A 101 30.11 -10.59 40.05
N SER A 102 30.49 -10.16 41.26
CA SER A 102 29.64 -9.37 42.17
C SER A 102 29.86 -7.85 42.12
N LEU A 103 30.81 -7.38 41.30
CA LEU A 103 31.12 -5.96 41.16
C LEU A 103 30.13 -5.25 40.21
N THR A 104 29.75 -4.02 40.55
CA THR A 104 29.06 -3.09 39.65
C THR A 104 30.02 -1.98 39.28
N LEU A 105 30.09 -1.61 38.00
CA LEU A 105 30.95 -0.54 37.51
C LEU A 105 30.09 0.52 36.82
N SER A 106 30.21 1.78 37.23
CA SER A 106 29.60 2.92 36.54
C SER A 106 30.69 3.82 35.97
N ILE A 107 30.65 4.10 34.68
CA ILE A 107 31.56 5.04 34.02
C ILE A 107 30.74 6.19 33.45
N THR A 108 31.04 7.43 33.85
CA THR A 108 30.45 8.64 33.26
C THR A 108 31.53 9.42 32.53
N ASN A 109 31.40 9.61 31.22
CA ASN A 109 32.36 10.36 30.41
C ASN A 109 31.77 11.64 29.82
N GLN A 110 32.36 12.78 30.14
CA GLN A 110 32.13 14.10 29.53
C GLN A 110 33.42 14.67 28.89
N GLY A 111 34.56 14.02 29.11
CA GLY A 111 35.88 14.38 28.58
C GLY A 111 36.33 13.47 27.42
N THR A 112 37.64 13.32 27.25
CA THR A 112 38.24 12.49 26.19
C THR A 112 38.96 11.29 26.80
N ILE A 113 38.70 10.09 26.29
CA ILE A 113 39.40 8.84 26.62
C ILE A 113 40.02 8.30 25.34
N LEU A 114 41.35 8.15 25.31
CA LEU A 114 42.11 7.67 24.16
C LEU A 114 42.93 6.42 24.51
N GLY A 115 42.76 5.36 23.73
CA GLY A 115 43.74 4.29 23.60
C GLY A 115 45.01 4.81 22.93
N GLY A 116 46.14 4.16 23.18
CA GLY A 116 47.42 4.66 22.66
C GLY A 116 47.60 4.41 21.17
N ALA A 117 48.36 5.29 20.52
CA ALA A 117 48.64 5.22 19.10
C ALA A 117 49.89 4.34 18.85
N GLY A 118 49.78 3.18 18.20
CA GLY A 118 51.03 2.50 17.80
C GLY A 118 51.03 1.07 17.27
N ASP A 119 50.14 0.16 17.69
CA ASP A 119 50.27 -1.27 17.34
C ASP A 119 49.04 -1.93 16.69
N GLY A 120 47.93 -1.18 16.58
CA GLY A 120 46.69 -1.68 15.98
C GLY A 120 45.89 -2.64 16.85
N SER A 121 46.20 -2.77 18.14
CA SER A 121 45.51 -3.63 19.11
C SER A 121 44.98 -2.90 20.36
N THR A 122 45.11 -1.57 20.40
CA THR A 122 44.79 -0.74 21.56
C THR A 122 43.32 -0.33 21.62
N ASN A 123 42.70 -0.40 22.80
CA ASN A 123 41.29 -0.04 22.99
C ASN A 123 41.15 1.29 23.75
N GLY A 124 40.10 2.06 23.45
CA GLY A 124 39.77 3.25 24.23
C GLY A 124 39.39 2.88 25.67
N VAL A 125 38.42 1.99 25.81
CA VAL A 125 37.99 1.38 27.08
C VAL A 125 37.97 -0.14 26.92
N ALA A 126 38.63 -0.86 27.81
CA ALA A 126 38.61 -2.32 27.89
C ALA A 126 38.14 -2.76 29.28
N ILE A 127 37.14 -3.65 29.34
CA ILE A 127 36.58 -4.17 30.59
C ILE A 127 36.41 -5.68 30.49
N TYR A 128 37.00 -6.41 31.43
CA TYR A 128 36.99 -7.86 31.53
C TYR A 128 36.54 -8.29 32.93
N GLY A 129 35.66 -9.30 33.02
CA GLY A 129 35.32 -9.92 34.31
C GLY A 129 34.17 -9.29 35.13
N ILE A 130 33.64 -8.11 34.74
CA ILE A 130 32.62 -7.38 35.53
C ILE A 130 31.25 -7.45 34.86
N ALA A 131 30.37 -8.33 35.34
CA ALA A 131 29.09 -8.60 34.68
C ALA A 131 28.09 -7.43 34.69
N ASN A 132 28.13 -6.51 35.68
CA ASN A 132 27.17 -5.41 35.83
C ASN A 132 27.84 -4.06 35.55
N THR A 133 28.05 -3.72 34.28
CA THR A 133 28.70 -2.45 33.90
C THR A 133 27.71 -1.50 33.24
N THR A 134 27.63 -0.27 33.76
CA THR A 134 26.95 0.86 33.12
C THR A 134 27.99 1.87 32.65
N LEU A 135 27.98 2.24 31.37
CA LEU A 135 28.82 3.29 30.81
C LEU A 135 27.93 4.35 30.16
N VAL A 136 28.08 5.61 30.57
CA VAL A 136 27.39 6.76 30.02
C VAL A 136 28.42 7.71 29.41
N ASN A 137 28.48 7.78 28.08
CA ASN A 137 29.26 8.80 27.36
C ASN A 137 28.36 10.00 27.08
N ASN A 138 28.42 11.03 27.92
CA ASN A 138 27.61 12.24 27.82
C ASN A 138 27.99 13.12 26.62
N THR A 139 27.15 14.12 26.33
CA THR A 139 27.36 15.09 25.25
C THR A 139 28.74 15.74 25.31
N GLY A 140 29.46 15.73 24.19
CA GLY A 140 30.84 16.23 24.10
C GLY A 140 31.92 15.26 24.57
N GLY A 141 31.53 14.13 25.17
CA GLY A 141 32.44 13.05 25.52
C GLY A 141 32.97 12.32 24.28
N VAL A 142 34.26 12.00 24.28
CA VAL A 142 34.94 11.27 23.21
C VAL A 142 35.62 10.04 23.78
N ILE A 143 35.36 8.88 23.19
CA ILE A 143 36.06 7.62 23.49
C ILE A 143 36.64 7.11 22.17
N SER A 144 37.96 6.89 22.10
CA SER A 144 38.61 6.41 20.89
C SER A 144 39.69 5.39 21.19
N GLY A 145 39.80 4.33 20.39
CA GLY A 145 40.94 3.40 20.39
C GLY A 145 41.42 3.11 18.97
N ASP A 146 42.68 2.70 18.81
CA ASP A 146 43.20 2.34 17.49
C ASP A 146 42.56 1.04 16.98
N ASP A 147 42.28 0.07 17.86
CA ASP A 147 41.57 -1.17 17.51
C ASP A 147 40.07 -0.99 17.73
N THR A 148 39.62 -1.02 19.00
CA THR A 148 38.22 -0.81 19.37
C THR A 148 38.00 0.43 20.24
N GLY A 149 36.86 1.11 20.08
CA GLY A 149 36.50 2.22 20.94
C GLY A 149 36.22 1.75 22.37
N ILE A 150 35.29 0.78 22.50
CA ILE A 150 34.95 0.12 23.76
C ILE A 150 34.94 -1.39 23.54
N ARG A 151 35.60 -2.15 24.42
CA ARG A 151 35.60 -3.61 24.43
C ARG A 151 35.15 -4.15 25.78
N LEU A 152 34.06 -4.91 25.79
CA LEU A 152 33.56 -5.61 26.97
C LEU A 152 33.68 -7.13 26.77
N GLY A 153 34.57 -7.76 27.52
CA GLY A 153 34.89 -9.18 27.43
C GLY A 153 33.89 -10.12 28.12
N VAL A 154 34.15 -11.43 28.03
CA VAL A 154 33.38 -12.47 28.75
C VAL A 154 33.91 -12.57 30.19
N PRO A 155 33.05 -12.68 31.23
CA PRO A 155 33.52 -12.90 32.60
C PRO A 155 34.33 -14.19 32.75
N ALA A 156 35.33 -14.19 33.63
CA ALA A 156 36.22 -15.34 33.86
C ALA A 156 35.51 -16.59 34.42
N ALA A 157 34.28 -16.45 34.91
CA ALA A 157 33.43 -17.55 35.35
C ALA A 157 32.11 -17.52 34.58
N ASN A 158 31.61 -18.68 34.15
CA ASN A 158 30.32 -18.90 33.48
C ASN A 158 29.10 -18.48 34.33
N THR A 159 28.99 -17.20 34.71
CA THR A 159 27.89 -16.67 35.50
C THR A 159 26.92 -15.96 34.58
N SER A 160 25.80 -16.61 34.32
CA SER A 160 24.62 -15.98 33.75
C SER A 160 23.81 -15.32 34.88
N PRO A 161 23.26 -14.10 34.70
CA PRO A 161 23.33 -13.24 33.51
C PRO A 161 24.38 -12.11 33.58
N VAL A 162 24.94 -11.75 32.41
CA VAL A 162 25.79 -10.55 32.20
C VAL A 162 24.90 -9.38 31.77
N SER A 163 25.04 -8.22 32.41
CA SER A 163 24.26 -7.00 32.16
C SER A 163 25.19 -5.82 31.88
N TYR A 164 25.59 -5.67 30.62
CA TYR A 164 26.24 -4.45 30.11
C TYR A 164 25.19 -3.44 29.64
N SER A 165 25.33 -2.19 30.05
CA SER A 165 24.49 -1.07 29.59
C SER A 165 25.39 0.09 29.16
N ILE A 166 25.43 0.40 27.87
CA ILE A 166 26.14 1.54 27.31
C ILE A 166 25.12 2.57 26.85
N THR A 167 25.23 3.81 27.30
CA THR A 167 24.43 4.95 26.83
C THR A 167 25.35 6.01 26.26
N ASN A 168 25.21 6.33 24.98
CA ASN A 168 26.06 7.28 24.27
C ASN A 168 25.25 8.53 23.86
N TYR A 169 25.77 9.70 24.18
CA TYR A 169 25.37 11.04 23.75
C TYR A 169 26.54 11.78 23.06
N GLY A 170 27.72 11.16 23.00
CA GLY A 170 28.97 11.73 22.46
C GLY A 170 29.51 10.96 21.25
N THR A 171 30.83 10.91 21.10
CA THR A 171 31.50 10.17 20.01
C THR A 171 32.27 8.96 20.55
N ILE A 172 32.06 7.79 19.95
CA ILE A 172 32.83 6.56 20.20
C ILE A 172 33.46 6.13 18.88
N THR A 173 34.77 5.85 18.85
CA THR A 173 35.49 5.47 17.62
C THR A 173 36.46 4.31 17.85
N GLY A 174 36.34 3.25 17.06
CA GLY A 174 37.40 2.26 16.84
C GLY A 174 37.99 2.42 15.45
N ILE A 175 39.30 2.63 15.34
CA ILE A 175 39.93 3.04 14.09
C ILE A 175 40.19 1.85 13.15
N ASN A 176 40.59 0.69 13.67
CA ASN A 176 40.97 -0.48 12.87
C ASN A 176 40.01 -1.66 13.03
N ASN A 177 39.10 -1.63 14.00
CA ASN A 177 38.14 -2.70 14.26
C ASN A 177 36.74 -2.15 14.56
N THR A 178 36.22 -2.27 15.79
CA THR A 178 34.83 -1.94 16.11
C THR A 178 34.69 -0.67 16.94
N GLY A 179 33.62 0.08 16.75
CA GLY A 179 33.31 1.18 17.67
C GLY A 179 33.03 0.65 19.08
N ILE A 180 32.18 -0.36 19.17
CA ILE A 180 31.89 -1.11 20.41
C ILE A 180 31.93 -2.61 20.11
N ASP A 181 32.67 -3.39 20.90
CA ASP A 181 32.70 -4.86 20.90
C ASP A 181 32.13 -5.42 22.21
N LEU A 182 31.04 -6.18 22.12
CA LEU A 182 30.38 -6.85 23.25
C LEU A 182 30.49 -8.36 23.12
N ALA A 183 31.33 -9.00 23.95
CA ALA A 183 31.56 -10.43 23.87
C ALA A 183 30.51 -11.31 24.58
N SER A 184 29.63 -10.75 25.43
CA SER A 184 28.69 -11.54 26.25
C SER A 184 27.25 -10.99 26.40
N GLY A 185 26.76 -10.23 25.42
CA GLY A 185 25.39 -9.67 25.42
C GLY A 185 25.24 -8.38 26.25
N GLY A 186 24.19 -7.60 26.03
CA GLY A 186 24.00 -6.29 26.68
C GLY A 186 23.13 -5.31 25.91
N THR A 187 22.96 -4.10 26.44
CA THR A 187 22.22 -3.00 25.82
C THR A 187 23.15 -1.86 25.41
N VAL A 188 23.06 -1.42 24.16
CA VAL A 188 23.74 -0.21 23.66
C VAL A 188 22.68 0.80 23.23
N THR A 189 22.62 1.94 23.89
CA THR A 189 21.73 3.06 23.55
C THR A 189 22.56 4.19 22.95
N ASN A 190 22.39 4.48 21.66
CA ASN A 190 23.07 5.58 20.97
C ASN A 190 22.06 6.72 20.70
N ASN A 191 22.13 7.80 21.46
CA ASN A 191 21.13 8.87 21.43
C ASN A 191 21.31 9.83 20.24
N HIS A 192 20.29 10.66 20.01
CA HIS A 192 20.28 11.66 18.94
C HIS A 192 21.54 12.54 18.93
N GLY A 193 22.15 12.70 17.75
CA GLY A 193 23.38 13.47 17.54
C GLY A 193 24.67 12.79 18.00
N ALA A 194 24.58 11.63 18.66
CA ALA A 194 25.74 10.83 19.05
C ALA A 194 26.27 10.00 17.86
N VAL A 195 27.57 9.70 17.87
CA VAL A 195 28.25 8.97 16.80
C VAL A 195 28.98 7.76 17.37
N ILE A 196 28.75 6.58 16.79
CA ILE A 196 29.58 5.40 16.98
C ILE A 196 30.22 5.04 15.64
N ARG A 197 31.54 4.91 15.60
CA ARG A 197 32.28 4.60 14.38
C ARG A 197 33.20 3.41 14.59
N GLY A 198 33.18 2.47 13.66
CA GLY A 198 34.16 1.39 13.54
C GLY A 198 34.61 1.21 12.10
N TYR A 199 35.77 0.59 11.92
CA TYR A 199 36.27 0.20 10.60
C TYR A 199 35.61 -1.07 10.09
N TRP A 200 35.55 -2.13 10.90
CA TRP A 200 34.84 -3.37 10.58
C TRP A 200 33.37 -3.27 10.93
N ALA A 201 33.06 -2.88 12.17
CA ALA A 201 31.68 -2.69 12.60
C ALA A 201 31.50 -1.47 13.51
N GLY A 202 30.43 -0.69 13.32
CA GLY A 202 30.09 0.37 14.28
C GLY A 202 29.85 -0.22 15.68
N VAL A 203 28.96 -1.21 15.77
CA VAL A 203 28.74 -2.02 16.97
C VAL A 203 28.81 -3.50 16.58
N ALA A 204 29.60 -4.29 17.32
CA ALA A 204 29.65 -5.74 17.19
C ALA A 204 29.28 -6.39 18.52
N MET A 205 28.44 -7.43 18.44
CA MET A 205 28.10 -8.30 19.55
C MET A 205 28.46 -9.73 19.13
N VAL A 206 29.65 -10.21 19.49
CA VAL A 206 30.23 -11.45 18.94
C VAL A 206 30.37 -12.52 20.03
N ALA A 207 29.98 -13.75 19.74
CA ALA A 207 30.29 -14.90 20.59
C ALA A 207 31.69 -15.45 20.22
N ASN A 208 32.72 -15.18 21.02
CA ASN A 208 34.09 -15.63 20.69
C ASN A 208 34.26 -17.16 20.85
N SER A 209 34.66 -17.83 19.77
CA SER A 209 34.66 -19.28 19.51
C SER A 209 35.48 -20.18 20.45
N SER A 210 36.10 -19.67 21.51
CA SER A 210 36.92 -20.50 22.41
C SER A 210 36.28 -20.87 23.75
N HIS A 211 35.20 -20.19 24.18
CA HIS A 211 34.59 -20.43 25.49
C HIS A 211 33.04 -20.33 25.47
N ASN A 212 32.41 -20.74 24.36
CA ASN A 212 31.01 -20.44 24.10
C ASN A 212 30.04 -21.49 24.65
N SER A 213 29.57 -21.28 25.89
CA SER A 213 28.19 -21.61 26.29
C SER A 213 27.42 -20.34 26.66
N VAL A 214 27.70 -19.22 25.98
CA VAL A 214 27.11 -17.92 26.30
C VAL A 214 25.83 -17.73 25.50
N THR A 215 24.71 -17.71 26.23
CA THR A 215 23.40 -17.27 25.76
C THR A 215 23.48 -15.76 25.48
N THR A 216 23.82 -15.35 24.26
CA THR A 216 23.91 -13.93 23.91
C THR A 216 22.53 -13.42 23.48
N GLY A 217 22.00 -12.45 24.24
CA GLY A 217 20.86 -11.62 23.86
C GLY A 217 21.30 -10.16 23.94
N GLY A 218 21.29 -9.47 22.80
CA GLY A 218 21.68 -8.07 22.70
C GLY A 218 20.53 -7.17 22.28
N THR A 219 20.44 -5.97 22.87
CA THR A 219 19.55 -4.90 22.38
C THR A 219 20.36 -3.67 21.99
N VAL A 220 20.33 -3.28 20.71
CA VAL A 220 20.91 -2.00 20.27
C VAL A 220 19.76 -1.03 20.02
N ILE A 221 19.70 0.06 20.79
CA ILE A 221 18.72 1.15 20.66
C ILE A 221 19.46 2.35 20.05
N THR A 222 19.00 2.92 18.94
CA THR A 222 19.72 4.06 18.35
C THR A 222 18.80 5.13 17.75
N ASP A 223 19.08 6.38 18.13
CA ASP A 223 18.59 7.64 17.57
C ASP A 223 19.75 8.47 16.93
N GLY A 224 21.01 8.00 17.07
CA GLY A 224 22.22 8.63 16.56
C GLY A 224 22.83 7.93 15.34
N THR A 225 24.02 8.37 14.91
CA THR A 225 24.73 7.82 13.74
C THR A 225 25.65 6.64 14.12
N ILE A 226 25.57 5.53 13.38
CA ILE A 226 26.46 4.36 13.51
C ILE A 226 27.13 4.05 12.17
N ILE A 227 28.46 4.06 12.13
CA ILE A 227 29.25 3.95 10.88
C ILE A 227 30.15 2.72 10.95
N GLY A 228 30.08 1.86 9.94
CA GLY A 228 31.02 0.78 9.68
C GLY A 228 31.66 0.89 8.31
N GLN A 229 32.96 1.19 8.25
CA GLN A 229 33.63 1.54 6.98
C GLN A 229 33.79 0.37 6.00
N ASN A 230 33.80 -0.89 6.47
CA ASN A 230 33.82 -2.10 5.65
C ASN A 230 32.43 -2.75 5.50
N ASN A 231 31.40 -1.93 5.36
CA ASN A 231 30.02 -2.33 5.09
C ASN A 231 29.29 -3.03 6.23
N ILE A 232 29.66 -2.92 7.52
CA ILE A 232 28.82 -3.46 8.62
C ILE A 232 28.58 -2.38 9.67
N ALA A 233 27.37 -1.85 9.79
CA ALA A 233 27.05 -0.86 10.83
C ALA A 233 26.81 -1.54 12.19
N ILE A 234 26.08 -2.65 12.19
CA ILE A 234 25.82 -3.48 13.37
C ILE A 234 26.03 -4.95 13.00
N GLN A 235 26.78 -5.68 13.85
CA GLN A 235 26.93 -7.13 13.74
C GLN A 235 26.43 -7.82 15.02
N LEU A 236 25.48 -8.74 14.89
CA LEU A 236 25.01 -9.58 16.00
C LEU A 236 25.49 -11.03 15.81
N ALA A 237 25.72 -11.73 16.91
CA ALA A 237 26.24 -13.10 16.90
C ALA A 237 25.24 -14.09 16.31
N ALA A 238 25.75 -15.04 15.51
CA ALA A 238 24.99 -16.20 15.06
C ALA A 238 24.65 -17.13 16.25
N PRO A 239 23.41 -17.63 16.35
CA PRO A 239 23.03 -18.52 17.44
C PRO A 239 23.78 -19.85 17.33
N VAL A 240 24.40 -20.28 18.44
CA VAL A 240 25.22 -21.50 18.51
C VAL A 240 24.41 -22.73 18.96
N SER A 241 23.12 -22.57 19.31
CA SER A 241 22.24 -23.66 19.77
C SER A 241 20.75 -23.46 19.37
N MET A 242 19.92 -24.48 19.57
CA MET A 242 18.51 -24.57 19.13
C MET A 242 17.49 -23.87 20.06
N GLU A 243 17.93 -23.01 20.98
CA GLU A 243 17.05 -22.24 21.88
C GLU A 243 16.55 -20.95 21.19
N PRO A 244 15.35 -20.43 21.51
CA PRO A 244 14.83 -19.19 20.92
C PRO A 244 15.61 -17.97 21.44
N TYR A 245 16.48 -17.40 20.62
CA TYR A 245 17.17 -16.13 20.90
C TYR A 245 16.35 -14.95 20.37
N SER A 246 16.35 -13.83 21.10
CA SER A 246 15.76 -12.56 20.64
C SER A 246 16.82 -11.46 20.60
N ASN A 247 17.65 -11.47 19.56
CA ASN A 247 18.47 -10.31 19.22
C ASN A 247 17.55 -9.21 18.68
N GLN A 248 17.58 -8.02 19.28
CA GLN A 248 16.74 -6.89 18.86
C GLN A 248 17.61 -5.67 18.55
N VAL A 249 17.39 -5.06 17.39
CA VAL A 249 17.85 -3.70 17.12
C VAL A 249 16.60 -2.83 17.07
N GLN A 250 16.50 -1.88 17.99
CA GLN A 250 15.44 -0.88 18.01
C GLN A 250 16.03 0.43 17.48
N ILE A 251 15.41 0.97 16.44
CA ILE A 251 15.91 2.16 15.77
C ILE A 251 14.84 3.24 15.90
N GLY A 252 15.22 4.45 16.31
CA GLY A 252 14.36 5.62 16.24
C GLY A 252 14.63 6.48 15.02
N THR A 253 13.98 7.64 14.93
CA THR A 253 13.71 8.32 13.65
C THR A 253 14.90 9.00 12.99
N ASP A 254 15.90 9.42 13.76
CA ASP A 254 17.06 10.16 13.25
C ASP A 254 18.32 9.31 13.14
N ALA A 255 18.20 7.99 13.34
CA ALA A 255 19.33 7.11 13.23
C ALA A 255 19.83 7.03 11.79
N VAL A 256 21.15 7.18 11.62
CA VAL A 256 21.83 7.04 10.34
C VAL A 256 22.79 5.88 10.43
N PHE A 257 22.72 4.94 9.48
CA PHE A 257 23.67 3.84 9.37
C PHE A 257 24.46 3.95 8.07
N GLU A 258 25.76 3.77 8.18
CA GLU A 258 26.64 3.54 7.03
C GLU A 258 27.19 2.11 7.16
N GLY A 259 26.60 1.15 6.43
CA GLY A 259 26.94 -0.29 6.47
C GLY A 259 25.74 -1.22 6.72
N ILE A 260 25.95 -2.54 6.59
CA ILE A 260 24.98 -3.63 6.77
C ILE A 260 24.58 -3.75 8.25
N VAL A 261 23.29 -3.97 8.52
CA VAL A 261 22.80 -4.42 9.83
C VAL A 261 22.63 -5.93 9.77
N ASP A 262 23.60 -6.66 10.31
CA ASP A 262 23.67 -8.12 10.26
C ASP A 262 23.14 -8.75 11.56
N GLY A 263 22.10 -9.56 11.44
CA GLY A 263 21.49 -10.32 12.54
C GLY A 263 22.19 -11.64 12.88
N GLY A 264 23.22 -12.02 12.13
CA GLY A 264 24.00 -13.24 12.37
C GLY A 264 23.37 -14.53 11.80
N VAL A 265 22.51 -14.45 10.78
CA VAL A 265 21.89 -15.63 10.17
C VAL A 265 22.80 -16.21 9.05
N PRO A 266 23.24 -17.48 9.11
CA PRO A 266 23.94 -18.08 7.98
C PRO A 266 23.01 -18.17 6.76
N ALA A 267 23.52 -17.84 5.57
CA ALA A 267 22.79 -17.80 4.29
C ALA A 267 22.03 -19.10 3.89
N SER A 268 22.19 -20.20 4.63
CA SER A 268 21.59 -21.51 4.35
C SER A 268 20.75 -22.12 5.49
N SER A 269 20.53 -21.42 6.60
CA SER A 269 19.83 -21.99 7.76
C SER A 269 18.33 -21.65 7.78
N THR A 270 17.49 -22.68 7.84
CA THR A 270 16.01 -22.57 7.94
C THR A 270 15.51 -22.39 9.37
N VAL A 271 16.39 -22.17 10.35
CA VAL A 271 16.07 -22.36 11.79
C VAL A 271 16.61 -21.26 12.74
N ALA A 272 16.87 -20.04 12.29
CA ALA A 272 17.32 -18.96 13.19
C ALA A 272 16.23 -17.88 13.40
N SER A 273 15.67 -17.76 14.62
CA SER A 273 14.64 -16.78 15.01
C SER A 273 15.21 -15.38 15.32
N SER A 274 15.95 -14.77 14.40
CA SER A 274 16.42 -13.38 14.57
C SER A 274 15.44 -12.41 13.92
N ALA A 275 14.89 -11.46 14.69
CA ALA A 275 13.89 -10.49 14.22
C ALA A 275 14.37 -9.05 14.38
N LEU A 276 14.32 -8.26 13.29
CA LEU A 276 14.55 -6.83 13.33
C LEU A 276 13.24 -6.12 13.69
N VAL A 277 13.22 -5.33 14.77
CA VAL A 277 12.02 -4.60 15.21
C VAL A 277 12.24 -3.09 15.02
N LEU A 278 11.60 -2.53 14.00
CA LEU A 278 11.62 -1.10 13.70
C LEU A 278 10.54 -0.39 14.50
N MET A 279 10.95 0.46 15.45
CA MET A 279 10.05 1.10 16.39
C MET A 279 9.45 2.40 15.81
N ALA A 280 8.38 2.88 16.45
CA ALA A 280 7.86 4.22 16.20
C ALA A 280 8.68 5.23 17.01
N ALA A 281 8.86 6.45 16.47
CA ALA A 281 9.50 7.56 17.19
C ALA A 281 8.88 7.72 18.60
N THR A 282 9.70 7.81 19.64
CA THR A 282 9.26 8.05 21.03
C THR A 282 9.03 9.54 21.32
N SER A 283 9.30 10.44 20.37
CA SER A 283 9.09 11.88 20.52
C SER A 283 7.76 12.36 19.90
N SER A 284 7.24 13.46 20.43
CA SER A 284 5.98 14.12 20.04
C SER A 284 5.98 14.74 18.64
N ASP A 285 6.98 14.44 17.80
CA ASP A 285 7.11 15.03 16.47
C ASP A 285 6.29 14.31 15.40
N THR A 286 5.70 15.11 14.52
CA THR A 286 4.76 14.66 13.47
C THR A 286 5.43 14.07 12.24
N ASN A 287 6.78 13.98 12.19
CA ASN A 287 7.55 13.35 11.12
C ASN A 287 8.24 12.08 11.63
N LYS A 288 7.52 10.96 11.55
CA LYS A 288 7.86 9.66 12.17
C LYS A 288 8.58 8.69 11.21
N THR A 289 9.54 9.15 10.42
CA THR A 289 10.19 8.32 9.38
C THR A 289 11.63 7.97 9.72
N GLY A 290 11.95 6.69 9.94
CA GLY A 290 13.32 6.19 9.96
C GLY A 290 13.79 5.75 8.57
N LYS A 291 15.11 5.85 8.29
CA LYS A 291 15.69 5.40 7.01
C LYS A 291 16.80 4.39 7.25
N LEU A 292 16.72 3.25 6.58
CA LEU A 292 17.78 2.27 6.48
C LEU A 292 18.33 2.29 5.04
N SER A 293 19.59 2.69 4.86
CA SER A 293 20.21 2.89 3.54
C SER A 293 21.43 2.00 3.36
N GLY A 294 21.45 1.20 2.30
CA GLY A 294 22.52 0.22 2.04
C GLY A 294 23.25 0.43 0.73
N ILE A 295 24.40 -0.24 0.60
CA ILE A 295 25.13 -0.40 -0.66
C ILE A 295 25.22 -1.89 -1.01
N GLY A 296 24.58 -2.34 -2.09
CA GLY A 296 24.56 -3.74 -2.55
C GLY A 296 23.17 -4.38 -2.62
N THR A 297 23.09 -5.63 -3.09
CA THR A 297 21.82 -6.38 -3.28
C THR A 297 21.31 -7.05 -2.00
N GLU A 298 22.19 -7.36 -1.03
CA GLU A 298 21.85 -7.97 0.26
C GLU A 298 22.20 -7.00 1.39
N PHE A 299 21.20 -6.48 2.09
CA PHE A 299 21.40 -5.39 3.05
C PHE A 299 20.89 -5.66 4.48
N VAL A 300 19.99 -6.64 4.66
CA VAL A 300 19.42 -7.00 5.96
C VAL A 300 19.35 -8.53 6.06
N ASN A 301 20.11 -9.12 6.97
CA ASN A 301 20.18 -10.57 7.15
C ASN A 301 19.44 -11.00 8.44
N PHE A 302 18.12 -10.86 8.42
CA PHE A 302 17.22 -11.27 9.51
C PHE A 302 16.17 -12.24 8.98
N SER A 303 15.69 -13.15 9.82
CA SER A 303 14.60 -14.07 9.44
C SER A 303 13.25 -13.35 9.34
N ALA A 304 13.06 -12.27 10.10
CA ALA A 304 11.83 -11.48 10.17
C ALA A 304 12.10 -9.98 10.38
N LEU A 305 11.21 -9.14 9.86
CA LEU A 305 11.12 -7.71 10.08
C LEU A 305 9.77 -7.39 10.73
N SER A 306 9.73 -6.56 11.76
CA SER A 306 8.48 -6.10 12.38
C SER A 306 8.50 -4.59 12.57
N LEU A 307 7.48 -3.88 12.11
CA LEU A 307 7.28 -2.45 12.36
C LEU A 307 6.28 -2.28 13.50
N ALA A 308 6.61 -1.45 14.47
CA ALA A 308 5.70 -1.08 15.55
C ALA A 308 4.52 -0.23 15.03
N ASN A 309 3.46 -0.14 15.83
CA ASN A 309 2.29 0.69 15.50
C ASN A 309 2.71 2.15 15.29
N GLY A 310 2.28 2.76 14.18
CA GLY A 310 2.58 4.14 13.85
C GLY A 310 4.02 4.41 13.38
N ALA A 311 4.83 3.38 13.17
CA ALA A 311 6.21 3.52 12.68
C ALA A 311 6.23 3.75 11.16
N GLY A 312 6.98 4.75 10.69
CA GLY A 312 7.25 4.98 9.26
C GLY A 312 8.70 4.65 8.93
N TRP A 313 8.96 3.85 7.90
CA TRP A 313 10.31 3.42 7.53
C TRP A 313 10.54 3.39 6.02
N ILE A 314 11.71 3.85 5.61
CA ILE A 314 12.21 3.73 4.23
C ILE A 314 13.40 2.77 4.24
N ILE A 315 13.33 1.70 3.46
CA ILE A 315 14.44 0.78 3.22
C ILE A 315 14.90 0.95 1.78
N ASP A 316 16.15 1.35 1.62
CA ASP A 316 16.82 1.57 0.33
C ASP A 316 17.85 0.44 0.12
N GLY A 317 17.37 -0.75 -0.25
CA GLY A 317 18.16 -1.98 -0.43
C GLY A 317 17.32 -3.28 -0.43
N GLY A 318 17.86 -4.39 -0.95
CA GLY A 318 17.16 -5.68 -1.07
C GLY A 318 16.86 -6.38 0.27
N LEU A 319 15.74 -7.12 0.33
CA LEU A 319 15.24 -7.86 1.52
C LEU A 319 15.44 -9.38 1.39
N ASP A 320 16.48 -9.84 0.69
CA ASP A 320 16.57 -11.22 0.19
C ASP A 320 16.55 -12.31 1.28
N SER A 321 17.02 -12.02 2.50
CA SER A 321 17.05 -12.96 3.64
C SER A 321 15.80 -12.93 4.52
N ILE A 322 14.88 -11.98 4.33
CA ILE A 322 13.72 -11.79 5.21
C ILE A 322 12.54 -12.65 4.77
N SER A 323 12.17 -13.63 5.59
CA SER A 323 11.03 -14.51 5.30
C SER A 323 9.67 -13.88 5.64
N THR A 324 9.62 -13.00 6.63
CA THR A 324 8.37 -12.36 7.06
C THR A 324 8.58 -10.89 7.39
N VAL A 325 7.70 -10.03 6.89
CA VAL A 325 7.63 -8.60 7.26
C VAL A 325 6.28 -8.37 7.92
N SER A 326 6.25 -7.83 9.13
CA SER A 326 5.03 -7.58 9.88
C SER A 326 4.85 -6.08 10.08
N LEU A 327 3.71 -5.53 9.66
CA LEU A 327 3.41 -4.11 9.75
C LEU A 327 2.42 -3.87 10.88
N GLY A 328 2.83 -3.18 11.95
CA GLY A 328 1.92 -2.75 13.01
C GLY A 328 0.84 -1.79 12.51
N ALA A 329 -0.17 -1.51 13.34
CA ALA A 329 -1.28 -0.65 12.98
C ALA A 329 -0.81 0.76 12.61
N ALA A 330 -1.37 1.35 11.56
CA ALA A 330 -1.00 2.69 11.06
C ALA A 330 0.50 2.89 10.77
N SER A 331 1.24 1.80 10.51
CA SER A 331 2.66 1.87 10.12
C SER A 331 2.81 2.15 8.62
N GLU A 332 3.99 2.59 8.21
CA GLU A 332 4.33 2.84 6.82
C GLU A 332 5.69 2.22 6.50
N LEU A 333 5.76 1.43 5.43
CA LEU A 333 7.00 0.87 4.91
C LEU A 333 7.16 1.27 3.43
N THR A 334 8.27 1.90 3.10
CA THR A 334 8.67 2.21 1.72
C THR A 334 9.91 1.41 1.36
N LEU A 335 9.85 0.60 0.30
CA LEU A 335 10.98 -0.10 -0.28
C LEU A 335 11.42 0.64 -1.54
N ALA A 336 12.50 1.43 -1.47
CA ALA A 336 12.86 2.40 -2.51
C ALA A 336 13.84 1.89 -3.58
N GLY A 337 14.53 0.78 -3.33
CA GLY A 337 15.51 0.18 -4.24
C GLY A 337 14.93 -0.76 -5.32
N THR A 338 15.73 -1.73 -5.77
CA THR A 338 15.31 -2.82 -6.66
C THR A 338 15.39 -4.16 -5.94
N GLY A 339 14.39 -5.03 -6.12
CA GLY A 339 14.39 -6.36 -5.50
C GLY A 339 13.18 -7.20 -5.91
N THR A 340 13.15 -8.47 -5.51
CA THR A 340 11.97 -9.33 -5.72
C THR A 340 11.58 -9.98 -4.42
N LEU A 341 10.34 -9.78 -3.98
CA LEU A 341 9.81 -10.55 -2.86
C LEU A 341 9.61 -11.99 -3.36
N THR A 342 10.47 -12.91 -2.94
CA THR A 342 10.41 -14.31 -3.38
C THR A 342 9.17 -14.99 -2.81
N SER A 343 8.71 -16.09 -3.40
CA SER A 343 7.49 -16.79 -2.92
C SER A 343 7.55 -17.28 -1.47
N SER A 344 8.74 -17.31 -0.86
CA SER A 344 8.95 -17.64 0.55
C SER A 344 8.75 -16.44 1.48
N GLN A 345 8.74 -15.20 0.96
CA GLN A 345 8.61 -13.98 1.76
C GLN A 345 7.14 -13.58 1.92
N THR A 346 6.68 -13.31 3.14
CA THR A 346 5.31 -12.84 3.42
C THR A 346 5.33 -11.49 4.13
N ILE A 347 4.65 -10.49 3.58
CA ILE A 347 4.33 -9.23 4.25
C ILE A 347 2.93 -9.34 4.88
N ALA A 348 2.84 -9.21 6.20
CA ALA A 348 1.61 -9.30 6.97
C ALA A 348 1.25 -7.94 7.59
N PHE A 349 0.00 -7.52 7.43
CA PHE A 349 -0.54 -6.28 7.98
C PHE A 349 -1.31 -6.58 9.27
N ASN A 350 -0.80 -6.08 10.40
CA ASN A 350 -1.38 -6.30 11.73
C ASN A 350 -2.20 -5.07 12.15
N ASN A 351 -3.51 -5.24 12.28
CA ASN A 351 -4.42 -4.29 12.94
C ASN A 351 -4.68 -2.93 12.25
N GLY A 352 -4.34 -2.80 10.95
CA GLY A 352 -4.99 -1.85 10.04
C GLY A 352 -4.42 -0.45 9.95
N GLY A 353 -4.67 0.22 8.81
CA GLY A 353 -4.23 1.60 8.55
C GLY A 353 -2.84 1.69 7.96
N SER A 354 -2.21 0.55 7.65
CA SER A 354 -0.79 0.52 7.29
C SER A 354 -0.58 0.79 5.80
N ARG A 355 0.58 1.32 5.44
CA ARG A 355 0.94 1.66 4.06
C ARG A 355 2.20 0.92 3.63
N LEU A 356 2.13 0.27 2.48
CA LEU A 356 3.31 -0.29 1.79
C LEU A 356 3.53 0.48 0.48
N ARG A 357 4.70 1.06 0.30
CA ARG A 357 5.15 1.67 -0.95
C ARG A 357 6.29 0.87 -1.56
N LEU A 358 6.12 0.45 -2.80
CA LEU A 358 7.14 -0.25 -3.57
C LEU A 358 7.67 0.68 -4.67
N GLY A 359 8.97 0.96 -4.63
CA GLY A 359 9.70 1.74 -5.62
C GLY A 359 9.87 1.01 -6.94
N THR A 360 10.54 1.66 -7.88
CA THR A 360 10.76 1.15 -9.23
C THR A 360 11.61 -0.12 -9.20
N GLY A 361 11.12 -1.21 -9.79
CA GLY A 361 11.87 -2.47 -9.86
C GLY A 361 11.66 -3.44 -8.70
N TYR A 362 10.74 -3.16 -7.77
CA TYR A 362 10.24 -4.16 -6.83
C TYR A 362 9.07 -4.96 -7.40
N ALA A 363 9.19 -6.29 -7.44
CA ALA A 363 8.10 -7.19 -7.79
C ALA A 363 7.45 -7.83 -6.55
N LEU A 364 6.12 -7.93 -6.54
CA LEU A 364 5.32 -8.59 -5.51
C LEU A 364 4.45 -9.69 -6.16
N ASN A 365 4.51 -10.90 -5.59
CA ASN A 365 3.71 -12.06 -6.03
C ASN A 365 2.52 -12.31 -5.06
N ALA A 366 1.47 -12.99 -5.52
CA ALA A 366 0.17 -13.06 -4.84
C ALA A 366 0.19 -13.80 -3.50
N GLY A 367 1.19 -14.66 -3.26
CA GLY A 367 1.37 -15.36 -1.97
C GLY A 367 2.07 -14.51 -0.90
N ASN A 368 2.59 -13.35 -1.26
CA ASN A 368 3.47 -12.55 -0.41
C ASN A 368 2.72 -11.56 0.47
N LEU A 369 1.38 -11.48 0.41
CA LEU A 369 0.63 -10.51 1.19
C LEU A 369 -0.48 -11.14 2.02
N GLN A 370 -0.45 -10.85 3.32
CA GLN A 370 -1.53 -11.17 4.25
C GLN A 370 -2.08 -9.86 4.80
N LEU A 371 -3.22 -9.43 4.25
CA LEU A 371 -3.90 -8.22 4.72
C LEU A 371 -4.71 -8.52 5.99
N GLY A 372 -4.64 -7.59 6.94
CA GLY A 372 -5.40 -7.68 8.19
C GLY A 372 -6.86 -7.26 8.02
N GLN A 373 -7.53 -7.04 9.15
CA GLN A 373 -8.94 -6.62 9.20
C GLN A 373 -9.15 -5.13 8.89
N GLY A 374 -8.09 -4.33 8.82
CA GLY A 374 -8.18 -2.88 8.70
C GLY A 374 -8.08 -2.35 7.27
N ALA A 375 -8.13 -1.03 7.14
CA ALA A 375 -7.99 -0.35 5.85
C ALA A 375 -6.51 -0.15 5.53
N ASP A 376 -5.98 -0.88 4.55
CA ASP A 376 -4.56 -0.85 4.20
C ASP A 376 -4.34 -0.16 2.84
N THR A 377 -3.17 0.47 2.65
CA THR A 377 -2.80 1.11 1.38
C THR A 377 -1.55 0.46 0.79
N ILE A 378 -1.61 0.12 -0.49
CA ILE A 378 -0.47 -0.37 -1.26
C ILE A 378 -0.28 0.55 -2.46
N GLN A 379 0.93 1.05 -2.64
CA GLN A 379 1.30 1.85 -3.80
C GLN A 379 2.51 1.22 -4.46
N VAL A 380 2.45 1.05 -5.77
CA VAL A 380 3.53 0.46 -6.56
C VAL A 380 3.89 1.40 -7.71
N ALA A 381 5.19 1.54 -7.99
CA ALA A 381 5.68 2.50 -8.99
C ALA A 381 5.63 1.94 -10.42
N ASP A 382 6.14 0.72 -10.63
CA ASP A 382 6.23 0.04 -11.93
C ASP A 382 6.11 -1.48 -11.72
N GLN A 383 5.87 -2.23 -12.82
CA GLN A 383 5.73 -3.68 -12.92
C GLN A 383 4.30 -4.25 -12.84
N SER A 384 4.19 -5.51 -13.26
CA SER A 384 2.94 -6.28 -13.19
C SER A 384 2.79 -6.92 -11.81
N PHE A 385 1.60 -6.80 -11.21
CA PHE A 385 1.34 -7.31 -9.86
C PHE A 385 0.19 -8.30 -9.84
N ASN A 386 0.31 -9.37 -9.06
CA ASN A 386 -0.80 -10.27 -8.77
C ASN A 386 -1.12 -10.19 -7.28
N LEU A 387 -2.35 -9.83 -6.93
CA LEU A 387 -2.76 -9.60 -5.54
C LEU A 387 -4.15 -10.15 -5.29
N THR A 388 -4.31 -10.84 -4.15
CA THR A 388 -5.62 -11.17 -3.58
C THR A 388 -5.72 -10.48 -2.22
N ALA A 389 -6.72 -9.61 -2.05
CA ALA A 389 -6.94 -8.89 -0.81
C ALA A 389 -7.64 -9.79 0.23
N GLY A 390 -7.32 -9.55 1.51
CA GLY A 390 -7.99 -10.17 2.65
C GLY A 390 -9.35 -9.52 2.96
N SER A 391 -9.76 -9.63 4.22
CA SER A 391 -11.08 -9.20 4.68
C SER A 391 -11.22 -7.71 4.97
N GLY A 392 -10.10 -6.99 5.18
CA GLY A 392 -10.04 -5.55 5.34
C GLY A 392 -10.25 -4.76 4.03
N ALA A 393 -10.50 -3.46 4.16
CA ALA A 393 -10.56 -2.57 3.00
C ALA A 393 -9.15 -2.36 2.41
N LEU A 394 -9.04 -2.28 1.09
CA LEU A 394 -7.74 -2.09 0.43
C LEU A 394 -7.79 -0.87 -0.48
N THR A 395 -6.80 0.01 -0.35
CA THR A 395 -6.48 1.02 -1.37
C THR A 395 -5.25 0.55 -2.13
N PHE A 396 -5.39 0.27 -3.42
CA PHE A 396 -4.29 -0.11 -4.31
C PHE A 396 -4.09 0.95 -5.40
N ILE A 397 -2.89 1.52 -5.44
CA ILE A 397 -2.47 2.48 -6.47
C ILE A 397 -1.43 1.78 -7.33
N ALA A 398 -1.84 1.41 -8.54
CA ALA A 398 -0.98 0.77 -9.51
C ALA A 398 -0.08 1.78 -10.23
N GLY A 399 1.11 1.31 -10.56
CA GLY A 399 2.09 2.00 -11.38
C GLY A 399 1.97 1.62 -12.86
N SER A 400 3.10 1.63 -13.57
CA SER A 400 3.15 1.02 -14.91
C SER A 400 3.08 -0.51 -14.84
N GLY A 401 2.53 -1.17 -15.86
CA GLY A 401 2.44 -2.63 -15.97
C GLY A 401 1.03 -3.20 -15.82
N LYS A 402 0.88 -4.50 -16.09
CA LYS A 402 -0.41 -5.21 -16.00
C LYS A 402 -0.62 -5.76 -14.61
N SER A 403 -1.63 -5.28 -13.89
CA SER A 403 -1.95 -5.81 -12.56
C SER A 403 -3.19 -6.73 -12.60
N THR A 404 -3.15 -7.85 -11.89
CA THR A 404 -4.30 -8.71 -11.59
C THR A 404 -4.62 -8.60 -10.10
N ILE A 405 -5.76 -8.00 -9.76
CA ILE A 405 -6.13 -7.74 -8.37
C ILE A 405 -7.51 -8.32 -8.09
N THR A 406 -7.62 -9.12 -7.05
CA THR A 406 -8.90 -9.66 -6.56
C THR A 406 -9.14 -9.13 -5.15
N GLY A 407 -10.17 -8.31 -4.97
CA GLY A 407 -10.64 -7.84 -3.67
C GLY A 407 -11.25 -8.96 -2.84
N GLY A 408 -11.22 -8.81 -1.51
CA GLY A 408 -11.81 -9.76 -0.57
C GLY A 408 -13.20 -9.32 -0.10
N SER A 409 -13.47 -9.45 1.21
CA SER A 409 -14.75 -9.03 1.79
C SER A 409 -14.84 -7.53 2.08
N GLY A 410 -13.71 -6.84 2.23
CA GLY A 410 -13.65 -5.39 2.41
C GLY A 410 -13.78 -4.63 1.10
N ALA A 411 -14.07 -3.34 1.18
CA ALA A 411 -14.18 -2.48 0.01
C ALA A 411 -12.81 -2.26 -0.67
N LEU A 412 -12.77 -2.36 -2.00
CA LEU A 412 -11.56 -2.10 -2.79
C LEU A 412 -11.59 -0.70 -3.40
N THR A 413 -10.57 0.11 -3.14
CA THR A 413 -10.26 1.32 -3.91
C THR A 413 -9.08 1.03 -4.81
N PHE A 414 -9.29 0.94 -6.11
CA PHE A 414 -8.25 0.70 -7.10
C PHE A 414 -8.07 1.92 -8.01
N THR A 415 -6.83 2.41 -8.09
CA THR A 415 -6.43 3.38 -9.11
C THR A 415 -5.38 2.73 -9.99
N GLY A 416 -5.73 2.47 -11.25
CA GLY A 416 -4.83 1.97 -12.27
C GLY A 416 -3.75 2.99 -12.64
N GLY A 417 -2.62 2.51 -13.14
CA GLY A 417 -1.59 3.35 -13.76
C GLY A 417 -1.64 3.24 -15.29
N SER A 418 -0.53 2.83 -15.89
CA SER A 418 -0.45 2.53 -17.33
C SER A 418 -0.37 1.02 -17.53
N GLY A 419 -1.19 0.45 -18.41
CA GLY A 419 -1.16 -0.97 -18.74
C GLY A 419 -2.50 -1.68 -18.48
N ALA A 420 -2.73 -2.77 -19.20
CA ALA A 420 -4.00 -3.49 -19.21
C ALA A 420 -4.19 -4.34 -17.94
N SER A 421 -4.81 -3.78 -16.92
CA SER A 421 -5.05 -4.43 -15.63
C SER A 421 -6.38 -5.18 -15.56
N THR A 422 -6.46 -6.23 -14.77
CA THR A 422 -7.68 -6.98 -14.45
C THR A 422 -7.96 -6.86 -12.96
N VAL A 423 -9.07 -6.25 -12.59
CA VAL A 423 -9.40 -5.96 -11.18
C VAL A 423 -10.83 -6.36 -10.86
N THR A 424 -10.98 -7.16 -9.81
CA THR A 424 -12.28 -7.53 -9.24
C THR A 424 -12.42 -6.93 -7.83
N SER A 425 -13.50 -6.23 -7.50
CA SER A 425 -13.65 -5.56 -6.20
C SER A 425 -13.91 -6.48 -5.01
N GLY A 426 -14.34 -7.71 -5.24
CA GLY A 426 -14.79 -8.62 -4.18
C GLY A 426 -16.19 -8.30 -3.66
N ALA A 427 -16.56 -8.87 -2.51
CA ALA A 427 -17.93 -8.83 -1.97
C ALA A 427 -18.30 -7.47 -1.34
N GLY A 428 -17.32 -6.72 -0.84
CA GLY A 428 -17.52 -5.43 -0.17
C GLY A 428 -17.79 -4.25 -1.10
N GLY A 429 -17.79 -4.46 -2.41
CA GLY A 429 -17.87 -3.38 -3.41
C GLY A 429 -16.58 -2.58 -3.51
N GLY A 430 -16.63 -1.44 -4.18
CA GLY A 430 -15.43 -0.64 -4.36
C GLY A 430 -15.55 0.58 -5.25
N THR A 431 -14.40 1.24 -5.43
CA THR A 431 -14.20 2.29 -6.43
C THR A 431 -12.99 1.90 -7.27
N LEU A 432 -13.21 1.63 -8.55
CA LEU A 432 -12.19 1.11 -9.46
C LEU A 432 -12.03 2.07 -10.64
N SER A 433 -10.80 2.53 -10.87
CA SER A 433 -10.45 3.32 -12.05
C SER A 433 -9.35 2.65 -12.84
N GLY A 434 -9.51 2.56 -14.17
CA GLY A 434 -8.52 1.97 -15.06
C GLY A 434 -7.21 2.74 -15.19
N GLY A 435 -7.12 3.95 -14.61
CA GLY A 435 -5.92 4.78 -14.69
C GLY A 435 -5.85 5.67 -15.93
N SER A 436 -4.74 5.55 -16.66
CA SER A 436 -4.40 6.43 -17.80
C SER A 436 -4.51 5.73 -19.16
N ASP A 437 -4.09 4.46 -19.27
CA ASP A 437 -4.00 3.72 -20.54
C ASP A 437 -4.12 2.20 -20.36
N GLY A 438 -4.37 1.50 -21.47
CA GLY A 438 -4.48 0.03 -21.55
C GLY A 438 -5.93 -0.44 -21.52
N GLY A 439 -6.22 -1.58 -22.16
CA GLY A 439 -7.55 -2.20 -22.13
C GLY A 439 -7.75 -2.95 -20.81
N ASN A 440 -8.29 -2.28 -19.80
CA ASN A 440 -8.53 -2.79 -18.47
C ASN A 440 -9.83 -3.60 -18.40
N LEU A 441 -9.86 -4.62 -17.54
CA LEU A 441 -11.06 -5.33 -17.15
C LEU A 441 -11.36 -5.01 -15.68
N LEU A 442 -12.43 -4.23 -15.43
CA LEU A 442 -12.87 -3.86 -14.09
C LEU A 442 -14.20 -4.55 -13.77
N VAL A 443 -14.21 -5.40 -12.76
CA VAL A 443 -15.36 -6.21 -12.37
C VAL A 443 -15.77 -5.88 -10.94
N ALA A 444 -17.02 -5.51 -10.75
CA ALA A 444 -17.62 -5.42 -9.43
C ALA A 444 -18.05 -6.82 -8.98
N GLY A 445 -17.58 -7.27 -7.82
CA GLY A 445 -18.02 -8.56 -7.26
C GLY A 445 -19.44 -8.48 -6.70
N GLY A 446 -19.59 -7.75 -5.60
CA GLY A 446 -20.87 -7.42 -4.96
C GLY A 446 -20.84 -6.00 -4.37
N GLY A 447 -21.92 -5.59 -3.72
CA GLY A 447 -21.99 -4.30 -3.04
C GLY A 447 -22.06 -3.09 -3.99
N ASN A 448 -22.24 -1.91 -3.43
CA ASN A 448 -22.32 -0.69 -4.23
C ASN A 448 -20.93 -0.36 -4.79
N THR A 449 -20.83 -0.25 -6.12
CA THR A 449 -19.53 -0.16 -6.78
C THR A 449 -19.50 0.95 -7.83
N GLN A 450 -18.40 1.70 -7.86
CA GLN A 450 -18.11 2.69 -8.89
C GLN A 450 -16.99 2.18 -9.78
N LEU A 451 -17.22 2.13 -11.08
CA LEU A 451 -16.28 1.70 -12.09
C LEU A 451 -16.05 2.84 -13.09
N ARG A 452 -14.79 3.21 -13.34
CA ARG A 452 -14.42 4.24 -14.30
C ARG A 452 -13.34 3.76 -15.25
N ALA A 453 -13.66 3.76 -16.54
CA ALA A 453 -12.70 3.51 -17.60
C ALA A 453 -11.65 4.63 -17.69
N ALA A 454 -10.47 4.28 -18.18
CA ALA A 454 -9.36 5.17 -18.51
C ALA A 454 -9.34 5.53 -20.00
N GLY A 455 -9.63 4.57 -20.88
CA GLY A 455 -9.45 4.74 -22.31
C GLY A 455 -10.06 3.62 -23.17
N ASN A 456 -9.46 3.43 -24.35
CA ASN A 456 -9.92 2.46 -25.35
C ASN A 456 -9.76 1.01 -24.89
N GLY A 457 -10.76 0.18 -25.19
CA GLY A 457 -10.71 -1.26 -24.96
C GLY A 457 -10.99 -1.68 -23.52
N ASP A 458 -11.35 -0.73 -22.66
CA ASP A 458 -11.79 -1.02 -21.30
C ASP A 458 -13.12 -1.78 -21.29
N GLN A 459 -13.26 -2.66 -20.30
CA GLN A 459 -14.48 -3.42 -20.05
C GLN A 459 -14.86 -3.30 -18.58
N LEU A 460 -16.06 -2.80 -18.31
CA LEU A 460 -16.58 -2.59 -16.97
C LEU A 460 -17.81 -3.48 -16.76
N PHE A 461 -17.78 -4.30 -15.72
CA PHE A 461 -18.87 -5.18 -15.33
C PHE A 461 -19.35 -4.82 -13.93
N GLY A 462 -20.58 -4.33 -13.83
CA GLY A 462 -21.28 -4.00 -12.59
C GLY A 462 -21.58 -5.23 -11.73
N ALA A 463 -22.00 -4.96 -10.50
CA ALA A 463 -22.02 -5.93 -9.42
C ALA A 463 -23.04 -7.05 -9.67
N SER A 464 -22.77 -8.22 -9.08
CA SER A 464 -23.74 -9.32 -9.07
C SER A 464 -24.97 -9.04 -8.22
N HIS A 465 -24.91 -8.07 -7.30
CA HIS A 465 -26.00 -7.52 -6.47
C HIS A 465 -25.57 -6.13 -5.95
N GLY A 466 -26.53 -5.23 -5.70
CA GLY A 466 -26.28 -3.85 -5.24
C GLY A 466 -26.44 -2.82 -6.35
N SER A 467 -26.02 -1.58 -6.11
CA SER A 467 -26.09 -0.50 -7.09
C SER A 467 -24.72 -0.20 -7.71
N SER A 468 -24.63 -0.17 -9.04
CA SER A 468 -23.37 0.09 -9.75
C SER A 468 -23.40 1.41 -10.52
N THR A 469 -22.34 2.19 -10.44
CA THR A 469 -22.12 3.35 -11.32
C THR A 469 -20.98 3.04 -12.28
N LEU A 470 -21.26 3.00 -13.58
CA LEU A 470 -20.29 2.70 -14.63
C LEU A 470 -20.08 3.94 -15.48
N ILE A 471 -18.85 4.43 -15.54
CA ILE A 471 -18.46 5.61 -16.30
C ILE A 471 -17.44 5.16 -17.35
N GLY A 472 -17.85 5.18 -18.62
CA GLY A 472 -17.00 4.97 -19.78
C GLY A 472 -15.96 6.09 -19.95
N ALA A 473 -15.01 5.87 -20.84
CA ALA A 473 -13.90 6.77 -21.02
C ALA A 473 -14.33 8.05 -21.74
N ALA A 474 -13.67 9.17 -21.44
CA ALA A 474 -13.92 10.43 -22.13
C ALA A 474 -13.67 10.31 -23.64
N ASN A 475 -12.72 9.45 -24.04
CA ASN A 475 -12.46 9.05 -25.41
C ASN A 475 -12.28 7.52 -25.45
N GLY A 476 -12.81 6.91 -26.51
CA GLY A 476 -12.55 5.51 -26.82
C GLY A 476 -13.70 4.53 -26.58
N GLN A 477 -13.59 3.37 -27.24
CA GLN A 477 -14.63 2.34 -27.22
C GLN A 477 -14.54 1.51 -25.94
N VAL A 478 -15.63 1.46 -25.17
CA VAL A 478 -15.72 0.75 -23.89
C VAL A 478 -16.89 -0.22 -23.91
N SER A 479 -16.74 -1.39 -23.30
CA SER A 479 -17.84 -2.31 -23.02
C SER A 479 -18.35 -2.11 -21.60
N LEU A 480 -19.64 -1.80 -21.44
CA LEU A 480 -20.26 -1.50 -20.15
C LEU A 480 -21.40 -2.48 -19.89
N VAL A 481 -21.31 -3.27 -18.83
CA VAL A 481 -22.34 -4.23 -18.42
C VAL A 481 -22.81 -3.89 -17.02
N GLY A 482 -24.08 -3.50 -16.83
CA GLY A 482 -24.61 -3.04 -15.54
C GLY A 482 -24.67 -4.09 -14.44
N GLY A 483 -24.65 -5.38 -14.80
CA GLY A 483 -24.71 -6.50 -13.85
C GLY A 483 -26.13 -6.84 -13.42
N THR A 484 -26.35 -7.12 -12.14
CA THR A 484 -27.69 -7.20 -11.54
C THR A 484 -27.91 -6.03 -10.59
N GLY A 485 -29.18 -5.73 -10.30
CA GLY A 485 -29.56 -4.63 -9.44
C GLY A 485 -29.73 -3.34 -10.22
N THR A 486 -29.48 -2.18 -9.59
CA THR A 486 -29.67 -0.90 -10.27
C THR A 486 -28.34 -0.39 -10.82
N ALA A 487 -28.27 -0.07 -12.11
CA ALA A 487 -27.07 0.54 -12.69
C ALA A 487 -27.31 1.98 -13.16
N LEU A 488 -26.36 2.86 -12.88
CA LEU A 488 -26.19 4.13 -13.58
C LEU A 488 -25.03 3.96 -14.56
N ILE A 489 -25.31 4.01 -15.86
CA ILE A 489 -24.31 3.82 -16.91
C ILE A 489 -24.17 5.12 -17.70
N VAL A 490 -22.94 5.62 -17.81
CA VAL A 490 -22.60 6.79 -18.64
C VAL A 490 -21.51 6.36 -19.63
N ALA A 491 -21.87 6.27 -20.91
CA ALA A 491 -21.00 5.66 -21.93
C ALA A 491 -19.71 6.45 -22.25
N GLY A 492 -19.70 7.76 -21.99
CA GLY A 492 -18.68 8.66 -22.52
C GLY A 492 -18.88 8.95 -24.01
N SER A 493 -17.83 9.41 -24.70
CA SER A 493 -17.96 9.86 -26.10
C SER A 493 -17.66 8.77 -27.13
N GLY A 494 -16.85 7.78 -26.80
CA GLY A 494 -16.14 6.95 -27.77
C GLY A 494 -16.87 5.73 -28.31
N GLY A 495 -18.18 5.62 -28.12
CA GLY A 495 -18.94 4.45 -28.58
C GLY A 495 -18.63 3.17 -27.82
N GLY A 496 -19.26 2.06 -28.24
CA GLY A 496 -19.05 0.75 -27.63
C GLY A 496 -20.35 -0.03 -27.44
N ALA A 497 -20.27 -1.10 -26.65
CA ALA A 497 -21.40 -1.93 -26.30
C ALA A 497 -21.85 -1.63 -24.86
N ILE A 498 -23.14 -1.39 -24.69
CA ILE A 498 -23.75 -1.17 -23.38
C ILE A 498 -24.81 -2.23 -23.17
N TYR A 499 -24.77 -2.91 -22.02
CA TYR A 499 -25.79 -3.83 -21.58
C TYR A 499 -26.23 -3.45 -20.18
N ALA A 500 -27.47 -2.95 -20.02
CA ALA A 500 -27.93 -2.44 -18.74
C ALA A 500 -28.07 -3.53 -17.65
N GLY A 501 -28.17 -4.81 -18.05
CA GLY A 501 -28.24 -5.92 -17.13
C GLY A 501 -29.65 -6.21 -16.61
N SER A 502 -29.74 -6.92 -15.50
CA SER A 502 -31.02 -7.17 -14.83
C SER A 502 -31.25 -6.12 -13.73
N GLY A 503 -32.50 -5.77 -13.47
CA GLY A 503 -32.86 -4.72 -12.52
C GLY A 503 -33.01 -3.33 -13.15
N SER A 504 -33.35 -2.32 -12.36
CA SER A 504 -33.74 -1.01 -12.91
C SER A 504 -32.54 -0.10 -13.16
N SER A 505 -32.31 0.29 -14.41
CA SER A 505 -31.08 0.98 -14.81
C SER A 505 -31.36 2.31 -15.51
N THR A 506 -30.46 3.27 -15.33
CA THR A 506 -30.43 4.52 -16.11
C THR A 506 -29.17 4.52 -16.97
N VAL A 507 -29.35 4.69 -18.28
CA VAL A 507 -28.28 4.62 -19.27
C VAL A 507 -28.23 5.92 -20.05
N PHE A 508 -27.09 6.58 -20.01
CA PHE A 508 -26.73 7.66 -20.93
C PHE A 508 -25.81 7.07 -22.00
N GLY A 509 -26.35 6.90 -23.20
CA GLY A 509 -25.63 6.37 -24.37
C GLY A 509 -24.49 7.30 -24.82
N SER A 510 -23.75 6.90 -25.84
CA SER A 510 -22.65 7.72 -26.36
C SER A 510 -23.09 8.63 -27.51
N ASN A 511 -22.36 9.72 -27.74
CA ASN A 511 -22.55 10.58 -28.93
C ASN A 511 -22.14 9.87 -30.23
N ALA A 512 -21.16 8.97 -30.17
CA ALA A 512 -20.76 8.16 -31.33
C ALA A 512 -21.78 7.06 -31.68
N GLY A 513 -22.75 6.82 -30.81
CA GLY A 513 -23.67 5.69 -30.90
C GLY A 513 -23.02 4.36 -30.51
N GLY A 514 -23.68 3.26 -30.83
CA GLY A 514 -23.19 1.91 -30.51
C GLY A 514 -24.29 0.87 -30.41
N LEU A 515 -23.98 -0.24 -29.75
CA LEU A 515 -24.95 -1.27 -29.40
C LEU A 515 -25.43 -1.03 -27.96
N VAL A 516 -26.74 -0.93 -27.75
CA VAL A 516 -27.32 -0.72 -26.43
C VAL A 516 -28.42 -1.73 -26.15
N GLY A 517 -28.22 -2.61 -25.17
CA GLY A 517 -29.25 -3.49 -24.62
C GLY A 517 -29.80 -2.93 -23.31
N THR A 518 -31.11 -2.81 -23.18
CA THR A 518 -31.77 -2.38 -21.93
C THR A 518 -31.90 -3.49 -20.90
N GLY A 519 -31.52 -4.72 -21.27
CA GLY A 519 -31.48 -5.86 -20.36
C GLY A 519 -32.87 -6.40 -20.02
N THR A 520 -33.00 -7.05 -18.86
CA THR A 520 -34.25 -7.72 -18.45
C THR A 520 -35.08 -6.94 -17.42
N GLY A 521 -34.53 -5.84 -16.90
CA GLY A 521 -35.21 -4.98 -15.93
C GLY A 521 -35.75 -3.70 -16.56
N ASN A 522 -36.25 -2.80 -15.71
CA ASN A 522 -36.85 -1.55 -16.19
C ASN A 522 -35.78 -0.49 -16.43
N SER A 523 -35.59 -0.06 -17.66
CA SER A 523 -34.48 0.81 -18.01
C SER A 523 -34.93 2.15 -18.59
N LEU A 524 -34.30 3.23 -18.16
CA LEU A 524 -34.34 4.53 -18.82
C LEU A 524 -33.09 4.69 -19.68
N LEU A 525 -33.24 4.83 -20.98
CA LEU A 525 -32.15 5.09 -21.92
C LEU A 525 -32.28 6.48 -22.52
N VAL A 526 -31.23 7.29 -22.40
CA VAL A 526 -31.04 8.52 -23.18
C VAL A 526 -29.96 8.24 -24.23
N ASN A 527 -30.39 7.99 -25.46
CA ASN A 527 -29.50 7.75 -26.60
C ASN A 527 -29.09 9.07 -27.25
N MET A 528 -27.78 9.28 -27.43
CA MET A 528 -27.24 10.56 -27.95
C MET A 528 -26.69 10.45 -29.38
N GLY A 529 -26.53 9.24 -29.92
CA GLY A 529 -25.93 8.99 -31.22
C GLY A 529 -26.75 8.04 -32.08
N ARG A 530 -26.13 7.55 -33.16
CA ARG A 530 -26.71 6.53 -34.05
C ARG A 530 -26.51 5.14 -33.47
N SER A 531 -27.56 4.51 -32.96
CA SER A 531 -27.44 3.27 -32.19
C SER A 531 -28.32 2.13 -32.70
N THR A 532 -27.84 0.90 -32.47
CA THR A 532 -28.69 -0.28 -32.47
C THR A 532 -29.14 -0.53 -31.04
N ILE A 533 -30.44 -0.50 -30.79
CA ILE A 533 -31.04 -0.58 -29.47
C ILE A 533 -31.87 -1.86 -29.37
N ALA A 534 -31.61 -2.67 -28.35
CA ALA A 534 -32.40 -3.85 -28.01
C ALA A 534 -33.13 -3.61 -26.68
N GLY A 535 -34.47 -3.55 -26.76
CA GLY A 535 -35.37 -3.41 -25.63
C GLY A 535 -35.47 -4.64 -24.73
N GLU A 536 -35.18 -5.81 -25.30
CA GLU A 536 -35.14 -7.10 -24.59
C GLU A 536 -36.41 -7.38 -23.76
N THR A 537 -36.28 -7.57 -22.44
CA THR A 537 -37.40 -7.88 -21.54
C THR A 537 -37.49 -6.83 -20.44
N GLY A 538 -38.63 -6.73 -19.75
CA GLY A 538 -38.85 -5.64 -18.79
C GLY A 538 -39.49 -4.40 -19.42
N THR A 539 -39.69 -3.34 -18.63
CA THR A 539 -40.34 -2.11 -19.12
C THR A 539 -39.32 -1.00 -19.34
N SER A 540 -39.10 -0.60 -20.59
CA SER A 540 -38.06 0.37 -20.95
C SER A 540 -38.64 1.68 -21.48
N THR A 541 -38.09 2.81 -21.04
CA THR A 541 -38.31 4.14 -21.63
C THR A 541 -37.05 4.57 -22.35
N ILE A 542 -37.14 4.83 -23.65
CA ILE A 542 -36.01 5.17 -24.51
C ILE A 542 -36.29 6.53 -25.14
N PHE A 543 -35.36 7.45 -24.94
CA PHE A 543 -35.30 8.73 -25.66
C PHE A 543 -34.20 8.61 -26.72
N GLY A 544 -34.61 8.63 -27.98
CA GLY A 544 -33.75 8.63 -29.15
C GLY A 544 -33.07 9.98 -29.39
N SER A 545 -32.04 9.97 -30.24
CA SER A 545 -31.26 11.18 -30.53
C SER A 545 -31.93 12.03 -31.63
N GLN A 546 -31.62 13.33 -31.65
CA GLN A 546 -32.22 14.27 -32.61
C GLN A 546 -31.69 14.09 -34.04
N SER A 547 -30.52 13.46 -34.20
CA SER A 547 -29.83 13.33 -35.49
C SER A 547 -29.38 11.91 -35.82
N GLY A 548 -29.47 10.95 -34.90
CA GLY A 548 -29.05 9.58 -35.12
C GLY A 548 -30.14 8.76 -35.80
N GLN A 549 -29.76 8.00 -36.83
CA GLN A 549 -30.61 7.00 -37.49
C GLN A 549 -30.58 5.69 -36.73
N ASN A 550 -31.53 5.49 -35.82
CA ASN A 550 -31.50 4.37 -34.88
C ASN A 550 -32.17 3.13 -35.46
N THR A 551 -31.66 1.95 -35.10
CA THR A 551 -32.34 0.67 -35.31
C THR A 551 -32.80 0.17 -33.95
N VAL A 552 -34.10 0.06 -33.73
CA VAL A 552 -34.67 -0.29 -32.43
C VAL A 552 -35.46 -1.59 -32.51
N PHE A 553 -35.11 -2.55 -31.65
CA PHE A 553 -35.83 -3.80 -31.46
C PHE A 553 -36.58 -3.74 -30.14
N GLY A 554 -37.91 -3.74 -30.19
CA GLY A 554 -38.79 -3.62 -29.03
C GLY A 554 -38.68 -4.75 -28.01
N GLY A 555 -38.34 -5.96 -28.47
CA GLY A 555 -38.25 -7.13 -27.61
C GLY A 555 -39.63 -7.68 -27.20
N THR A 556 -39.70 -8.38 -26.07
CA THR A 556 -40.95 -8.92 -25.51
C THR A 556 -41.47 -8.09 -24.33
N GLY A 557 -40.63 -7.20 -23.80
CA GLY A 557 -40.97 -6.24 -22.75
C GLY A 557 -41.81 -5.07 -23.25
N ALA A 558 -42.46 -4.36 -22.31
CA ALA A 558 -43.17 -3.13 -22.66
C ALA A 558 -42.17 -1.99 -22.94
N MET A 559 -42.44 -1.16 -23.93
CA MET A 559 -41.52 -0.09 -24.34
C MET A 559 -42.25 1.23 -24.58
N GLN A 560 -41.66 2.32 -24.07
CA GLN A 560 -41.95 3.67 -24.51
C GLN A 560 -40.74 4.18 -25.29
N LEU A 561 -40.91 4.42 -26.58
CA LEU A 561 -39.87 4.91 -27.47
C LEU A 561 -40.24 6.31 -27.97
N ALA A 562 -39.38 7.29 -27.69
CA ALA A 562 -39.51 8.63 -28.24
C ALA A 562 -38.27 8.92 -29.09
N GLU A 563 -38.38 8.67 -30.38
CA GLU A 563 -37.43 9.16 -31.36
C GLU A 563 -37.71 10.66 -31.59
N THR A 564 -36.66 11.47 -31.64
CA THR A 564 -36.81 12.94 -31.75
C THR A 564 -36.45 13.46 -33.14
N GLY A 565 -35.74 12.68 -33.95
CA GLY A 565 -35.38 12.96 -35.33
C GLY A 565 -34.67 11.77 -35.97
N GLY A 566 -33.94 12.02 -37.08
CA GLY A 566 -33.31 10.94 -37.86
C GLY A 566 -34.30 10.05 -38.60
N SER A 567 -33.83 9.25 -39.55
CA SER A 567 -34.63 8.20 -40.19
C SER A 567 -34.38 6.87 -39.48
N ASN A 568 -35.36 6.38 -38.76
CA ASN A 568 -35.21 5.25 -37.85
C ASN A 568 -35.85 3.98 -38.40
N LEU A 569 -35.32 2.83 -38.01
CA LEU A 569 -35.94 1.53 -38.19
C LEU A 569 -36.42 1.03 -36.83
N VAL A 570 -37.72 0.91 -36.64
CA VAL A 570 -38.32 0.41 -35.39
C VAL A 570 -39.03 -0.91 -35.65
N MET A 571 -38.70 -1.92 -34.85
CA MET A 571 -39.31 -3.25 -34.86
C MET A 571 -40.01 -3.48 -33.53
N GLY A 572 -41.34 -3.46 -33.51
CA GLY A 572 -42.17 -3.47 -32.30
C GLY A 572 -41.97 -4.66 -31.37
N GLY A 573 -41.63 -5.83 -31.92
CA GLY A 573 -41.50 -7.06 -31.15
C GLY A 573 -42.86 -7.61 -30.69
N GLY A 574 -42.89 -8.27 -29.54
CA GLY A 574 -44.11 -8.89 -28.99
C GLY A 574 -44.67 -8.22 -27.74
N GLY A 575 -43.94 -7.28 -27.14
CA GLY A 575 -44.40 -6.51 -26.00
C GLY A 575 -45.29 -5.33 -26.40
N ALA A 576 -45.89 -4.68 -25.41
CA ALA A 576 -46.66 -3.46 -25.64
C ALA A 576 -45.71 -2.28 -25.94
N MET A 577 -45.90 -1.57 -27.04
CA MET A 577 -45.06 -0.44 -27.44
C MET A 577 -45.87 0.85 -27.58
N THR A 578 -45.37 1.94 -27.00
CA THR A 578 -45.77 3.31 -27.36
C THR A 578 -44.60 3.96 -28.09
N LEU A 579 -44.81 4.39 -29.33
CA LEU A 579 -43.81 5.00 -30.19
C LEU A 579 -44.20 6.44 -30.52
N PHE A 580 -43.27 7.36 -30.35
CA PHE A 580 -43.27 8.70 -30.95
C PHE A 580 -42.13 8.74 -31.97
N GLY A 581 -42.44 8.78 -33.27
CA GLY A 581 -41.45 8.71 -34.37
C GLY A 581 -40.66 10.01 -34.59
N GLY A 582 -41.33 11.16 -34.42
CA GLY A 582 -40.68 12.47 -34.51
C GLY A 582 -40.78 13.07 -35.91
N VAL A 583 -39.75 13.80 -36.35
CA VAL A 583 -39.75 14.56 -37.62
C VAL A 583 -39.08 13.82 -38.80
N GLY A 584 -38.66 12.58 -38.57
CA GLY A 584 -37.92 11.73 -39.51
C GLY A 584 -38.76 11.05 -40.58
N ASN A 585 -38.11 10.39 -41.54
CA ASN A 585 -38.75 9.37 -42.37
C ASN A 585 -38.46 8.01 -41.74
N ASP A 586 -39.42 7.45 -41.03
CA ASP A 586 -39.21 6.23 -40.25
C ASP A 586 -39.78 4.99 -40.97
N THR A 587 -39.12 3.86 -40.76
CA THR A 587 -39.64 2.53 -41.11
C THR A 587 -40.02 1.80 -39.84
N ILE A 588 -41.30 1.47 -39.69
CA ILE A 588 -41.85 0.88 -38.48
C ILE A 588 -42.50 -0.46 -38.84
N LEU A 589 -42.03 -1.53 -38.21
CA LEU A 589 -42.63 -2.85 -38.28
C LEU A 589 -43.35 -3.13 -36.97
N THR A 590 -44.68 -3.27 -36.99
CA THR A 590 -45.47 -3.30 -35.74
C THR A 590 -45.26 -4.58 -34.91
N GLY A 591 -44.75 -5.65 -35.51
CA GLY A 591 -44.40 -6.89 -34.83
C GLY A 591 -45.56 -7.88 -34.71
N GLN A 592 -45.47 -8.79 -33.74
CA GLN A 592 -46.38 -9.93 -33.57
C GLN A 592 -46.95 -9.98 -32.16
N GLY A 593 -48.27 -10.14 -32.01
CA GLY A 593 -48.90 -10.52 -30.72
C GLY A 593 -48.91 -9.46 -29.60
N GLY A 594 -48.29 -8.30 -29.81
CA GLY A 594 -48.30 -7.15 -28.89
C GLY A 594 -49.39 -6.12 -29.19
N ILE A 595 -49.41 -5.05 -28.38
CA ILE A 595 -50.18 -3.82 -28.65
C ILE A 595 -49.19 -2.72 -29.01
N MET A 596 -49.34 -2.08 -30.16
CA MET A 596 -48.54 -0.92 -30.53
C MET A 596 -49.43 0.32 -30.62
N THR A 597 -49.00 1.42 -29.99
CA THR A 597 -49.54 2.77 -30.23
C THR A 597 -48.43 3.61 -30.84
N ALA A 598 -48.57 4.05 -32.09
CA ALA A 598 -47.56 4.83 -32.80
C ALA A 598 -48.08 6.22 -33.17
N PHE A 599 -47.32 7.25 -32.82
CA PHE A 599 -47.50 8.62 -33.26
C PHE A 599 -46.36 8.93 -34.24
N LEU A 600 -46.65 8.85 -35.55
CA LEU A 600 -45.59 8.89 -36.57
C LEU A 600 -44.93 10.27 -36.63
N GLY A 601 -45.76 11.33 -36.62
CA GLY A 601 -45.26 12.70 -36.61
C GLY A 601 -45.15 13.28 -38.02
N GLY A 602 -43.93 13.61 -38.46
CA GLY A 602 -43.65 14.29 -39.73
C GLY A 602 -43.26 13.37 -40.89
N ASN A 603 -43.09 13.99 -42.07
CA ASN A 603 -42.54 13.47 -43.33
C ASN A 603 -43.05 12.08 -43.79
N GLN A 604 -42.26 11.28 -44.50
CA GLN A 604 -42.73 10.07 -45.22
C GLN A 604 -42.37 8.81 -44.44
N ASN A 605 -43.34 8.23 -43.73
CA ASN A 605 -43.14 7.01 -42.96
C ASN A 605 -43.62 5.77 -43.71
N LEU A 606 -42.93 4.65 -43.51
CA LEU A 606 -43.35 3.33 -43.96
C LEU A 606 -43.70 2.47 -42.75
N VAL A 607 -44.98 2.10 -42.61
CA VAL A 607 -45.47 1.27 -41.52
C VAL A 607 -45.89 -0.09 -42.06
N GLY A 608 -45.10 -1.13 -41.75
CA GLY A 608 -45.47 -2.52 -42.00
C GLY A 608 -46.34 -3.05 -40.86
N LEU A 609 -47.62 -3.31 -41.16
CA LEU A 609 -48.58 -3.84 -40.21
C LEU A 609 -48.48 -5.38 -40.17
N GLY A 610 -48.08 -5.90 -39.01
CA GLY A 610 -48.04 -7.34 -38.73
C GLY A 610 -49.33 -7.86 -38.08
N SER A 611 -49.18 -8.92 -37.27
CA SER A 611 -50.28 -9.53 -36.50
C SER A 611 -50.58 -8.81 -35.18
N ALA A 612 -49.81 -7.80 -34.80
CA ALA A 612 -50.02 -7.00 -33.60
C ALA A 612 -51.28 -6.12 -33.69
N ASN A 613 -51.95 -5.91 -32.55
CA ASN A 613 -53.03 -4.94 -32.46
C ASN A 613 -52.44 -3.53 -32.40
N THR A 614 -52.73 -2.70 -33.41
CA THR A 614 -52.03 -1.45 -33.62
C THR A 614 -52.99 -0.26 -33.62
N THR A 615 -52.65 0.80 -32.91
CA THR A 615 -53.23 2.14 -33.08
C THR A 615 -52.18 3.05 -33.65
N VAL A 616 -52.45 3.69 -34.78
CA VAL A 616 -51.52 4.64 -35.40
C VAL A 616 -52.20 5.99 -35.56
N VAL A 617 -51.47 7.05 -35.24
CA VAL A 617 -51.80 8.42 -35.65
C VAL A 617 -50.83 8.79 -36.75
N ALA A 618 -51.34 8.89 -37.99
CA ALA A 618 -50.52 9.16 -39.17
C ALA A 618 -49.83 10.52 -39.06
N GLY A 619 -50.62 11.56 -38.72
CA GLY A 619 -50.09 12.90 -38.55
C GLY A 619 -49.85 13.58 -39.90
N SER A 620 -48.80 14.39 -39.98
CA SER A 620 -48.50 15.15 -41.20
C SER A 620 -47.48 14.41 -42.04
N GLY A 621 -47.77 14.14 -43.30
CA GLY A 621 -46.82 13.38 -44.09
C GLY A 621 -47.36 12.89 -45.41
N SER A 622 -46.60 12.01 -46.05
CA SER A 622 -47.14 11.11 -47.06
C SER A 622 -46.72 9.72 -46.65
N ASP A 623 -47.58 9.08 -45.87
CA ASP A 623 -47.27 7.84 -45.18
C ASP A 623 -47.77 6.63 -45.97
N VAL A 624 -47.05 5.51 -45.84
CA VAL A 624 -47.42 4.24 -46.47
C VAL A 624 -47.65 3.20 -45.38
N PHE A 625 -48.86 2.65 -45.33
CA PHE A 625 -49.21 1.54 -44.45
C PHE A 625 -49.29 0.26 -45.29
N ALA A 626 -48.38 -0.67 -45.06
CA ALA A 626 -48.25 -1.88 -45.85
C ALA A 626 -48.69 -3.11 -45.06
N VAL A 627 -49.46 -3.99 -45.70
CA VAL A 627 -49.78 -5.34 -45.23
C VAL A 627 -49.35 -6.33 -46.30
N THR A 628 -48.67 -7.39 -45.88
CA THR A 628 -48.26 -8.48 -46.76
C THR A 628 -49.01 -9.75 -46.40
N ALA A 629 -49.58 -10.42 -47.41
CA ALA A 629 -50.27 -11.68 -47.23
C ALA A 629 -49.41 -12.71 -46.45
N GLY A 630 -49.98 -13.27 -45.38
CA GLY A 630 -49.30 -14.24 -44.51
C GLY A 630 -48.47 -13.63 -43.36
N ALA A 631 -48.33 -12.30 -43.30
CA ALA A 631 -47.71 -11.59 -42.18
C ALA A 631 -48.73 -10.81 -41.31
N GLY A 632 -50.00 -10.76 -41.74
CA GLY A 632 -51.11 -10.07 -41.06
C GLY A 632 -51.79 -10.88 -39.95
N GLY A 633 -53.09 -10.64 -39.76
CA GLY A 633 -53.95 -11.28 -38.76
C GLY A 633 -54.29 -10.41 -37.54
N GLY A 634 -53.75 -9.18 -37.49
CA GLY A 634 -53.99 -8.21 -36.42
C GLY A 634 -55.11 -7.23 -36.75
N THR A 635 -55.50 -6.44 -35.76
CA THR A 635 -56.40 -5.29 -35.95
C THR A 635 -55.62 -3.98 -35.88
N THR A 636 -55.81 -3.10 -36.86
CA THR A 636 -55.17 -1.78 -36.91
C THR A 636 -56.21 -0.69 -37.00
N THR A 637 -56.11 0.35 -36.18
CA THR A 637 -56.87 1.60 -36.32
C THR A 637 -55.92 2.74 -36.64
N ILE A 638 -56.18 3.46 -37.73
CA ILE A 638 -55.40 4.60 -38.19
C ILE A 638 -56.24 5.86 -38.00
N TYR A 639 -55.74 6.79 -37.21
CA TYR A 639 -56.27 8.14 -37.04
C TYR A 639 -55.50 9.13 -37.93
N ASP A 640 -56.19 10.19 -38.36
CA ASP A 640 -55.62 11.29 -39.15
C ASP A 640 -55.03 10.85 -40.51
N PHE A 641 -55.61 9.80 -41.12
CA PHE A 641 -55.24 9.37 -42.47
C PHE A 641 -55.74 10.39 -43.50
N ASP A 642 -54.85 10.92 -44.34
CA ASP A 642 -55.16 11.85 -45.44
C ASP A 642 -55.14 11.11 -46.79
N PRO A 643 -56.31 10.79 -47.38
CA PRO A 643 -56.39 10.06 -48.66
C PRO A 643 -55.77 10.81 -49.85
N SER A 644 -55.39 12.09 -49.72
CA SER A 644 -54.69 12.81 -50.78
C SER A 644 -53.18 12.56 -50.77
N LYS A 645 -52.61 12.09 -49.64
CA LYS A 645 -51.16 11.93 -49.44
C LYS A 645 -50.79 10.50 -49.06
N ASP A 646 -51.55 9.90 -48.15
CA ASP A 646 -51.22 8.61 -47.58
C ASP A 646 -51.70 7.46 -48.46
N LYS A 647 -51.04 6.30 -48.31
CA LYS A 647 -51.30 5.08 -49.08
C LYS A 647 -51.44 3.87 -48.18
N ILE A 648 -52.34 2.96 -48.56
CA ILE A 648 -52.47 1.61 -48.02
C ILE A 648 -51.98 0.63 -49.09
N GLY A 649 -50.91 -0.11 -48.83
CA GLY A 649 -50.39 -1.17 -49.69
C GLY A 649 -50.86 -2.55 -49.21
N LEU A 650 -51.59 -3.28 -50.06
CA LEU A 650 -52.10 -4.63 -49.80
C LEU A 650 -51.39 -5.62 -50.72
N PHE A 651 -50.21 -6.06 -50.29
CA PHE A 651 -49.30 -6.84 -51.13
C PHE A 651 -49.62 -8.33 -51.06
N GLY A 652 -49.87 -8.96 -52.21
CA GLY A 652 -50.14 -10.39 -52.32
C GLY A 652 -51.58 -10.81 -52.03
N TYR A 653 -52.49 -9.86 -51.81
CA TYR A 653 -53.94 -10.12 -51.70
C TYR A 653 -54.60 -9.92 -53.05
N GLN A 654 -55.42 -10.89 -53.47
CA GLN A 654 -56.28 -10.76 -54.64
C GLN A 654 -57.46 -9.81 -54.34
N PRO A 655 -58.04 -9.15 -55.35
CA PRO A 655 -59.21 -8.28 -55.15
C PRO A 655 -60.40 -8.97 -54.46
N SER A 656 -60.57 -10.29 -54.66
CA SER A 656 -61.62 -11.09 -54.00
C SER A 656 -61.37 -11.32 -52.51
N GLU A 657 -60.16 -11.07 -52.02
CA GLU A 657 -59.75 -11.24 -50.63
C GLU A 657 -59.87 -9.95 -49.82
N ILE A 658 -60.29 -8.85 -50.45
CA ILE A 658 -60.38 -7.52 -49.85
C ILE A 658 -61.84 -7.10 -49.78
N SER A 659 -62.33 -6.87 -48.57
CA SER A 659 -63.67 -6.35 -48.30
C SER A 659 -63.58 -4.96 -47.69
N GLN A 660 -64.39 -4.01 -48.17
CA GLN A 660 -64.41 -2.63 -47.69
C GLN A 660 -65.83 -2.27 -47.24
N ASN A 661 -65.99 -1.83 -45.99
CA ASN A 661 -67.27 -1.41 -45.42
C ASN A 661 -67.12 -0.12 -44.64
N VAL A 662 -68.08 0.79 -44.75
CA VAL A 662 -68.12 2.02 -43.93
C VAL A 662 -69.04 1.79 -42.75
N THR A 663 -68.51 1.90 -41.54
CA THR A 663 -69.27 1.76 -40.29
C THR A 663 -68.95 2.92 -39.37
N ASN A 664 -69.98 3.58 -38.81
CA ASN A 664 -69.83 4.71 -37.89
C ASN A 664 -68.87 5.82 -38.40
N GLY A 665 -68.95 6.14 -39.69
CA GLY A 665 -68.12 7.17 -40.32
C GLY A 665 -66.65 6.79 -40.54
N SER A 666 -66.28 5.52 -40.35
CA SER A 666 -64.92 5.00 -40.58
C SER A 666 -64.92 3.89 -41.64
N LEU A 667 -63.91 3.86 -42.50
CA LEU A 667 -63.72 2.85 -43.53
C LEU A 667 -62.96 1.68 -42.92
N GLN A 668 -63.59 0.50 -42.93
CA GLN A 668 -62.98 -0.74 -42.52
C GLN A 668 -62.60 -1.56 -43.75
N ILE A 669 -61.35 -1.99 -43.80
CA ILE A 669 -60.79 -2.90 -44.80
C ILE A 669 -60.52 -4.23 -44.10
N SER A 670 -61.20 -5.28 -44.52
CA SER A 670 -61.05 -6.64 -44.00
C SER A 670 -60.42 -7.54 -45.05
N LEU A 671 -59.40 -8.30 -44.67
CA LEU A 671 -58.63 -9.18 -45.55
C LEU A 671 -58.95 -10.66 -45.28
N SER A 672 -58.61 -11.55 -46.22
CA SER A 672 -58.88 -13.00 -46.13
C SER A 672 -58.20 -13.71 -44.95
N ASP A 673 -57.13 -13.13 -44.40
CA ASP A 673 -56.39 -13.66 -43.26
C ASP A 673 -56.84 -13.11 -41.90
N HIS A 674 -58.02 -12.48 -41.85
CA HIS A 674 -58.60 -11.81 -40.67
C HIS A 674 -57.89 -10.53 -40.24
N THR A 675 -56.97 -9.99 -41.05
CA THR A 675 -56.49 -8.62 -40.84
C THR A 675 -57.64 -7.63 -41.00
N VAL A 676 -57.75 -6.68 -40.08
CA VAL A 676 -58.73 -5.59 -40.15
C VAL A 676 -58.02 -4.26 -40.00
N ILE A 677 -58.16 -3.37 -40.99
CA ILE A 677 -57.63 -2.00 -40.97
C ILE A 677 -58.81 -1.04 -40.92
N THR A 678 -58.86 -0.17 -39.92
CA THR A 678 -59.91 0.84 -39.77
C THR A 678 -59.30 2.23 -39.94
N LEU A 679 -59.75 2.97 -40.95
CA LEU A 679 -59.40 4.37 -41.17
C LEU A 679 -60.45 5.24 -40.46
N SER A 680 -60.09 5.78 -39.30
CA SER A 680 -61.01 6.53 -38.45
C SER A 680 -61.39 7.87 -39.10
N GLY A 681 -62.69 8.13 -39.23
CA GLY A 681 -63.21 9.38 -39.80
C GLY A 681 -63.08 9.51 -41.33
N VAL A 682 -62.56 8.48 -42.00
CA VAL A 682 -62.44 8.43 -43.47
C VAL A 682 -63.51 7.49 -44.01
N THR A 683 -64.29 7.91 -45.00
CA THR A 683 -65.34 7.08 -45.62
C THR A 683 -65.02 6.63 -47.05
N ASN A 684 -63.99 7.20 -47.69
CA ASN A 684 -63.54 6.84 -49.03
C ASN A 684 -62.01 7.01 -49.17
N ALA A 685 -61.33 5.95 -49.63
CA ALA A 685 -59.89 5.95 -49.87
C ALA A 685 -59.50 5.24 -51.19
N GLN A 686 -60.40 5.17 -52.19
CA GLN A 686 -60.19 4.38 -53.41
C GLN A 686 -58.91 4.73 -54.19
N GLY A 687 -58.46 5.99 -54.17
CA GLY A 687 -57.20 6.43 -54.82
C GLY A 687 -55.94 6.20 -53.98
N SER A 688 -56.08 5.67 -52.77
CA SER A 688 -54.98 5.45 -51.83
C SER A 688 -54.75 4.00 -51.47
N ILE A 689 -55.67 3.11 -51.86
CA ILE A 689 -55.49 1.67 -51.68
C ILE A 689 -54.81 1.11 -52.93
N LEU A 690 -53.62 0.55 -52.74
CA LEU A 690 -52.82 -0.10 -53.76
C LEU A 690 -52.84 -1.61 -53.48
N ALA A 691 -53.53 -2.38 -54.31
CA ALA A 691 -53.49 -3.84 -54.26
C ALA A 691 -52.71 -4.35 -55.48
N THR A 692 -51.70 -5.19 -55.25
CA THR A 692 -50.87 -5.81 -56.31
C THR A 692 -50.67 -7.29 -56.04
#